data_AF-A0A4R4X6F6-F1
#
_entry.id   AF-A0A4R4X6F6-F1
#
_cell.length_a   1.000
_cell.length_b   1.000
_cell.length_c   1.000
_cell.angle_alpha   90.00
_cell.angle_beta   90.00
_cell.angle_gamma   90.00
#
_symmetry.space_group_name_H-M   'P 1'
#
loop_
_entity.id
_entity.type
_entity.pdbx_description
1 polymer ?
#
loop_
_entity_poly.entity_id
_entity_poly.type
_entity_poly.pdbx_seq_one_letter_code
_entity_poly.pdbx_strand_id
1 'polypeptide(L)'
;MSRDITAHELIGREHPAGLLRAEISRAIGSHGGLVLVTGEAGIGKTALVTSAADEARRQGALVVGGACWDSASAPGYWPWVQVIRALRRVADPQEWAAAEEAAGGSLATLLGEAQGSQTPDGFRLYDAVTSALVALTQRRPVVIVIDDLHVADPASLRLLEFAAQQTWFERLLLIGTYRDAEVEPVDHPLRDLLSPLVARATTITLTGLDLAGVQSLMARTAGHEPPADLAAEVHLRTGGNPFFVEQTARLWRSGGSAGAVAPGVRDALLRRLSLLPRTVSELLPAAAVLGNEFHRQVLAAVVAAPVAHIDRLLELAVVARLVVTKGGGVFAFAHDLVRETLYDSLDDPRDLHGAVVAALDGSPGLADRLLPSDRARHAWLAGDRVDAERAIDLTLAAAREARSRLAGEEQLGHLRRAYDLSATADPRRRTMIALDLGGELAHLGERDEARRLFDEAAALARGLDGPEPLARVALTLHAHYGLDQALDLLRAAHARLVGGSVPDDRLALDLIFHLASHARQGGDDEALTFSLWAQHDIIWGPGTAGERVALTGELIGVARRTNDSELEHFATALRWVAMIEQGDPRYLDHFHDYAARSRRSGQSNLAMTADIDAGILAALAGRFAEAESLLPEIRAVSHHEHFTSMVNHHLWALRSLQGRVAEQQQVLHDLRGGEHPCVAVLEALTALQAGDLDLALRHYADGEPRERMARPLWLRFQAQIAAATRDPELCAQARASLEPHRGRWAVSLFGWDISGPYDLWLAMVDAAEGRWVAAVEGFTGAWRSADLMQARPWSVLARARLAETLLARGAPGDANAAGDLLGAVREEAAELGMHHVLDPADPAGHPAAATGTPRSPHHAWPTGDHGRRAAHPPGNAMKPAIAVEPEGVTAAGADGGEFRKEGAVWSLRFAGRAAHVPDAKGLRDLHTLLSRPGDDVPAVHLLDPEGGEVVVAARRMGGDDVLDEAAKISYRRRLAQLDEEIDRAVELGDDRRAAESDRERAALLEELRAAAGLGGRTRRLGDEAERARKTVTARIRDTLRKLDHAHPELAAHLRATVSTGSTCRYQPHDAIPWRL
;
A
#
# COMPACT_ATOMS: atom_id res chain seq x y z
N MET A 1 -44.33 20.74 -15.42
CA MET A 1 -43.78 19.42 -15.82
C MET A 1 -42.46 19.66 -16.51
N SER A 2 -41.36 19.61 -15.75
CA SER A 2 -39.99 19.73 -16.28
C SER A 2 -39.36 18.35 -16.19
N ARG A 3 -39.01 17.74 -17.33
CA ARG A 3 -38.30 16.45 -17.38
C ARG A 3 -36.83 16.70 -17.06
N ASP A 4 -36.39 16.20 -15.91
CA ASP A 4 -34.97 16.06 -15.57
C ASP A 4 -34.32 15.08 -16.56
N ILE A 5 -33.30 15.55 -17.27
CA ILE A 5 -32.45 14.74 -18.14
C ILE A 5 -31.17 14.46 -17.34
N THR A 6 -31.13 13.30 -16.65
CA THR A 6 -29.95 12.42 -16.43
C THR A 6 -30.23 11.40 -15.31
N ALA A 7 -31.20 10.51 -15.53
CA ALA A 7 -31.24 9.20 -14.88
C ALA A 7 -31.39 8.17 -16.00
N HIS A 8 -30.44 7.23 -16.11
CA HIS A 8 -30.64 6.06 -16.96
C HIS A 8 -31.77 5.24 -16.34
N GLU A 9 -33.00 5.40 -16.85
CA GLU A 9 -34.15 4.63 -16.39
C GLU A 9 -33.83 3.12 -16.57
N LEU A 10 -33.76 2.39 -15.46
CA LEU A 10 -33.51 0.96 -15.48
C LEU A 10 -34.76 0.26 -16.01
N ILE A 11 -34.62 -0.49 -17.11
CA ILE A 11 -35.75 -1.18 -17.74
C ILE A 11 -35.86 -2.58 -17.15
N GLY A 12 -37.04 -2.96 -16.63
CA GLY A 12 -37.31 -4.32 -16.16
C GLY A 12 -36.50 -4.73 -14.93
N ARG A 13 -36.03 -3.75 -14.15
CA ARG A 13 -35.20 -3.96 -12.94
C ARG A 13 -35.83 -3.36 -11.69
N GLU A 14 -37.14 -3.15 -11.68
CA GLU A 14 -37.88 -2.50 -10.61
C GLU A 14 -37.75 -3.27 -9.29
N HIS A 15 -37.85 -4.60 -9.34
CA HIS A 15 -37.72 -5.45 -8.16
C HIS A 15 -36.27 -5.51 -7.62
N PRO A 16 -35.22 -5.86 -8.42
CA PRO A 16 -33.83 -5.77 -7.98
C PRO A 16 -33.41 -4.38 -7.47
N ALA A 17 -33.85 -3.31 -8.15
CA ALA A 17 -33.59 -1.95 -7.71
C ALA A 17 -34.34 -1.60 -6.41
N GLY A 18 -35.54 -2.16 -6.20
CA GLY A 18 -36.30 -2.04 -4.96
C GLY A 18 -35.59 -2.69 -3.77
N LEU A 19 -35.01 -3.88 -3.96
CA LEU A 19 -34.22 -4.58 -2.93
C LEU A 19 -32.96 -3.79 -2.55
N LEU A 20 -32.16 -3.36 -3.54
CA LEU A 20 -30.99 -2.50 -3.29
C LEU A 20 -31.36 -1.20 -2.59
N ARG A 21 -32.50 -0.59 -2.95
CA ARG A 21 -32.97 0.64 -2.31
C ARG A 21 -33.40 0.43 -0.87
N ALA A 22 -34.00 -0.72 -0.56
CA ALA A 22 -34.32 -1.10 0.81
C ALA A 22 -33.04 -1.26 1.65
N GLU A 23 -32.01 -1.91 1.09
CA GLU A 23 -30.71 -2.10 1.73
C GLU A 23 -29.95 -0.78 1.95
N ILE A 24 -29.97 0.12 0.97
CA ILE A 24 -29.44 1.49 1.11
C ILE A 24 -30.17 2.24 2.23
N SER A 25 -31.51 2.18 2.25
CA SER A 25 -32.31 2.85 3.29
C SER A 25 -32.01 2.30 4.69
N ARG A 26 -31.77 0.99 4.78
CA ARG A 26 -31.39 0.29 6.02
C ARG A 26 -30.01 0.72 6.51
N ALA A 27 -29.01 0.76 5.62
CA ALA A 27 -27.66 1.25 5.94
C ALA A 27 -27.67 2.71 6.39
N ILE A 28 -28.45 3.57 5.74
CA ILE A 28 -28.61 4.97 6.17
C ILE A 28 -29.21 5.06 7.59
N GLY A 29 -30.09 4.13 7.95
CA GLY A 29 -30.68 3.99 9.28
C GLY A 29 -29.80 3.29 10.33
N SER A 30 -28.47 3.24 10.17
CA SER A 30 -27.51 2.59 11.08
C SER A 30 -27.64 1.07 11.18
N HIS A 31 -27.96 0.41 10.07
CA HIS A 31 -27.94 -1.04 9.97
C HIS A 31 -27.18 -1.44 8.72
N GLY A 32 -25.90 -1.73 8.88
CA GLY A 32 -25.01 -2.07 7.79
C GLY A 32 -25.36 -3.42 7.17
N GLY A 33 -24.69 -3.75 6.07
CA GLY A 33 -24.97 -5.02 5.40
C GLY A 33 -24.09 -5.29 4.21
N LEU A 34 -24.18 -6.55 3.75
CA LEU A 34 -23.56 -7.03 2.54
C LEU A 34 -24.64 -7.39 1.52
N VAL A 35 -24.52 -6.88 0.30
CA VAL A 35 -25.37 -7.22 -0.84
C VAL A 35 -24.50 -7.85 -1.91
N LEU A 36 -24.88 -9.02 -2.39
CA LEU A 36 -24.19 -9.67 -3.51
C LEU A 36 -25.09 -9.66 -4.73
N VAL A 37 -24.64 -9.02 -5.81
CA VAL A 37 -25.37 -8.98 -7.08
C VAL A 37 -24.76 -10.01 -8.02
N THR A 38 -25.55 -11.03 -8.38
CA THR A 38 -25.08 -12.15 -9.20
C THR A 38 -25.77 -12.18 -10.56
N GLY A 39 -25.14 -12.87 -11.50
CA GLY A 39 -25.71 -13.16 -12.81
C GLY A 39 -24.66 -13.13 -13.92
N GLU A 40 -25.07 -13.51 -15.12
CA GLU A 40 -24.19 -13.67 -16.27
C GLU A 40 -23.48 -12.38 -16.71
N ALA A 41 -22.46 -12.52 -17.56
CA ALA A 41 -21.78 -11.39 -18.19
C ALA A 41 -22.78 -10.55 -19.01
N GLY A 42 -22.67 -9.22 -18.93
CA GLY A 42 -23.54 -8.30 -19.66
C GLY A 42 -25.00 -8.19 -19.16
N ILE A 43 -25.38 -8.96 -18.12
CA ILE A 43 -26.77 -8.98 -17.62
C ILE A 43 -27.23 -7.65 -16.99
N GLY A 44 -26.32 -6.71 -16.74
CA GLY A 44 -26.62 -5.38 -16.20
C GLY A 44 -26.32 -5.19 -14.71
N LYS A 45 -25.47 -6.03 -14.10
CA LYS A 45 -25.00 -5.88 -12.70
C LYS A 45 -24.47 -4.48 -12.42
N THR A 46 -23.49 -4.03 -13.21
CA THR A 46 -22.87 -2.71 -13.08
C THR A 46 -23.89 -1.57 -13.27
N ALA A 47 -24.86 -1.72 -14.19
CA ALA A 47 -25.89 -0.69 -14.42
C ALA A 47 -26.83 -0.54 -13.21
N LEU A 48 -27.25 -1.67 -12.62
CA LEU A 48 -28.06 -1.69 -11.40
C LEU A 48 -27.31 -1.06 -10.21
N VAL A 49 -26.07 -1.48 -9.99
CA VAL A 49 -25.24 -0.97 -8.90
C VAL A 49 -24.91 0.51 -9.09
N THR A 50 -24.66 0.97 -10.32
CA THR A 50 -24.44 2.39 -10.63
C THR A 50 -25.68 3.22 -10.31
N SER A 51 -26.87 2.76 -10.70
CA SER A 51 -28.11 3.46 -10.35
C SER A 51 -28.36 3.50 -8.84
N ALA A 52 -28.02 2.43 -8.13
CA ALA A 52 -28.13 2.35 -6.67
C ALA A 52 -27.12 3.29 -5.98
N ALA A 53 -25.88 3.34 -6.47
CA ALA A 53 -24.86 4.28 -6.03
C ALA A 53 -25.30 5.74 -6.20
N ASP A 54 -25.91 6.09 -7.34
CA ASP A 54 -26.41 7.45 -7.58
C ASP A 54 -27.59 7.82 -6.66
N GLU A 55 -28.44 6.85 -6.34
CA GLU A 55 -29.51 7.05 -5.35
C GLU A 55 -28.93 7.24 -3.94
N ALA A 56 -27.97 6.42 -3.53
CA ALA A 56 -27.30 6.58 -2.24
C ALA A 56 -26.61 7.95 -2.12
N ARG A 57 -25.96 8.45 -3.19
CA ARG A 57 -25.40 9.81 -3.23
C ARG A 57 -26.46 10.88 -3.06
N ARG A 58 -27.63 10.75 -3.71
CA ARG A 58 -28.77 11.68 -3.52
C ARG A 58 -29.29 11.70 -2.09
N GLN A 59 -29.18 10.58 -1.38
CA GLN A 59 -29.55 10.46 0.03
C GLN A 59 -28.40 10.83 0.99
N GLY A 60 -27.31 11.41 0.48
CA GLY A 60 -26.21 11.95 1.28
C GLY A 60 -25.11 10.94 1.63
N ALA A 61 -25.12 9.74 1.05
CA ALA A 61 -24.08 8.74 1.28
C ALA A 61 -22.79 9.06 0.50
N LEU A 62 -21.65 8.72 1.11
CA LEU A 62 -20.35 8.65 0.44
C LEU A 62 -20.25 7.33 -0.32
N VAL A 63 -20.06 7.38 -1.64
CA VAL A 63 -20.06 6.18 -2.48
C VAL A 63 -18.77 6.05 -3.28
N VAL A 64 -18.06 4.95 -3.05
CA VAL A 64 -16.78 4.59 -3.67
C VAL A 64 -16.81 3.15 -4.18
N GLY A 65 -15.84 2.77 -5.00
CA GLY A 65 -15.70 1.37 -5.39
C GLY A 65 -14.31 1.01 -5.88
N GLY A 66 -14.09 -0.29 -6.01
CA GLY A 66 -12.90 -0.91 -6.58
C GLY A 66 -13.29 -2.10 -7.44
N ALA A 67 -12.44 -2.46 -8.40
CA ALA A 67 -12.63 -3.65 -9.23
C ALA A 67 -11.56 -4.70 -8.91
N CYS A 68 -11.98 -5.95 -8.78
CA CYS A 68 -11.09 -7.09 -8.78
C CYS A 68 -10.47 -7.27 -10.17
N TRP A 69 -9.35 -7.97 -10.23
CA TRP A 69 -8.52 -8.04 -11.43
C TRP A 69 -8.12 -9.48 -11.69
N ASP A 70 -8.52 -10.00 -12.85
CA ASP A 70 -8.26 -11.37 -13.29
C ASP A 70 -6.79 -11.56 -13.70
N SER A 71 -5.90 -11.56 -12.71
CA SER A 71 -4.52 -11.99 -12.91
C SER A 71 -3.92 -12.49 -11.60
N ALA A 72 -3.16 -13.58 -11.66
CA ALA A 72 -2.32 -14.09 -10.57
C ALA A 72 -1.14 -13.16 -10.17
N SER A 73 -1.16 -11.92 -10.66
CA SER A 73 -0.22 -10.81 -10.40
C SER A 73 -0.92 -9.55 -9.90
N ALA A 74 -2.24 -9.59 -9.62
CA ALA A 74 -2.91 -8.49 -8.96
C ALA A 74 -2.25 -8.30 -7.59
N PRO A 75 -1.86 -7.06 -7.20
CA PRO A 75 -1.37 -6.82 -5.86
C PRO A 75 -2.37 -7.31 -4.83
N GLY A 76 -1.91 -7.94 -3.74
CA GLY A 76 -2.80 -8.30 -2.64
C GLY A 76 -3.63 -7.10 -2.19
N TYR A 77 -4.92 -7.31 -1.90
CA TYR A 77 -5.84 -6.24 -1.49
C TYR A 77 -6.16 -5.18 -2.55
N TRP A 78 -5.85 -5.39 -3.84
CA TRP A 78 -6.06 -4.40 -4.90
C TRP A 78 -7.41 -3.66 -4.92
N PRO A 79 -8.58 -4.31 -4.80
CA PRO A 79 -9.86 -3.60 -4.73
C PRO A 79 -9.95 -2.64 -3.52
N TRP A 80 -9.35 -3.01 -2.39
CA TRP A 80 -9.31 -2.18 -1.19
C TRP A 80 -8.38 -0.98 -1.33
N VAL A 81 -7.24 -1.14 -2.01
CA VAL A 81 -6.37 -0.02 -2.37
C VAL A 81 -7.16 1.03 -3.16
N GLN A 82 -7.95 0.60 -4.16
CA GLN A 82 -8.79 1.50 -4.96
C GLN A 82 -9.84 2.21 -4.11
N VAL A 83 -10.51 1.48 -3.22
CA VAL A 83 -11.52 2.01 -2.29
C VAL A 83 -10.92 3.08 -1.39
N ILE A 84 -9.78 2.80 -0.73
CA ILE A 84 -9.13 3.77 0.15
C ILE A 84 -8.63 5.00 -0.62
N ARG A 85 -8.03 4.83 -1.82
CA ARG A 85 -7.66 5.97 -2.69
C ARG A 85 -8.86 6.81 -3.12
N ALA A 86 -10.01 6.18 -3.33
CA ALA A 86 -11.24 6.88 -3.67
C ALA A 86 -11.79 7.65 -2.46
N LEU A 87 -11.81 7.03 -1.27
CA LEU A 87 -12.25 7.68 -0.04
C LEU A 87 -11.40 8.90 0.29
N ARG A 88 -10.07 8.79 0.21
CA ARG A 88 -9.15 9.92 0.43
C ARG A 88 -9.42 11.13 -0.46
N ARG A 89 -9.86 10.89 -1.70
CA ARG A 89 -10.13 11.95 -2.68
C ARG A 89 -11.49 12.62 -2.49
N VAL A 90 -12.47 11.91 -1.91
CA VAL A 90 -13.89 12.33 -1.88
C VAL A 90 -14.37 12.69 -0.46
N ALA A 91 -13.71 12.16 0.58
CA ALA A 91 -13.92 12.58 1.96
C ALA A 91 -13.41 14.01 2.17
N ASP A 92 -14.06 14.75 3.07
CA ASP A 92 -13.53 16.05 3.49
C ASP A 92 -12.22 15.86 4.31
N PRO A 93 -11.36 16.90 4.44
CA PRO A 93 -10.09 16.75 5.17
C PRO A 93 -10.24 16.31 6.63
N GLN A 94 -11.35 16.64 7.29
CA GLN A 94 -11.60 16.31 8.70
C GLN A 94 -12.16 14.88 8.84
N GLU A 95 -13.00 14.43 7.90
CA GLU A 95 -13.47 13.06 7.70
C GLU A 95 -12.28 12.13 7.48
N TRP A 96 -11.39 12.52 6.57
CA TRP A 96 -10.20 11.74 6.26
C TRP A 96 -9.22 11.69 7.43
N ALA A 97 -8.98 12.80 8.11
CA ALA A 97 -8.12 12.82 9.30
C ALA A 97 -8.64 11.90 10.41
N ALA A 98 -9.96 11.91 10.67
CA ALA A 98 -10.57 11.00 11.64
C ALA A 98 -10.48 9.52 11.21
N ALA A 99 -10.57 9.24 9.91
CA ALA A 99 -10.40 7.90 9.37
C ALA A 99 -8.93 7.42 9.46
N GLU A 100 -7.96 8.29 9.19
CA GLU A 100 -6.53 8.00 9.37
C GLU A 100 -6.16 7.79 10.84
N GLU A 101 -6.71 8.60 11.75
CA GLU A 101 -6.55 8.45 13.20
C GLU A 101 -7.13 7.12 13.69
N ALA A 102 -8.38 6.80 13.30
CA ALA A 102 -9.03 5.54 13.65
C ALA A 102 -8.32 4.31 13.07
N ALA A 103 -7.64 4.46 11.93
CA ALA A 103 -6.87 3.40 11.30
C ALA A 103 -5.42 3.28 11.84
N GLY A 104 -5.01 4.15 12.77
CA GLY A 104 -3.69 4.11 13.39
C GLY A 104 -2.52 4.24 12.41
N GLY A 105 -2.69 4.92 11.28
CA GLY A 105 -1.66 5.10 10.24
C GLY A 105 -1.51 3.95 9.23
N SER A 106 -2.17 2.81 9.44
CA SER A 106 -2.03 1.60 8.61
C SER A 106 -2.65 1.69 7.20
N LEU A 107 -3.47 2.71 6.92
CA LEU A 107 -3.98 2.96 5.57
C LEU A 107 -2.87 3.35 4.59
N ALA A 108 -1.83 4.04 5.07
CA ALA A 108 -0.70 4.44 4.25
C ALA A 108 0.07 3.20 3.74
N THR A 109 0.08 2.10 4.50
CA THR A 109 0.65 0.84 4.05
C THR A 109 -0.13 0.23 2.91
N LEU A 110 -1.45 0.08 3.08
CA LEU A 110 -2.30 -0.49 2.02
C LEU A 110 -2.14 0.30 0.71
N LEU A 111 -1.91 1.61 0.81
CA LEU A 111 -1.70 2.48 -0.35
C LEU A 111 -0.30 2.43 -0.96
N GLY A 112 0.68 1.82 -0.27
CA GLY A 112 2.10 1.87 -0.62
C GLY A 112 2.73 3.26 -0.44
N GLU A 113 2.13 4.11 0.39
CA GLU A 113 2.52 5.52 0.61
C GLU A 113 3.15 5.78 1.99
N ALA A 114 3.16 4.77 2.86
CA ALA A 114 3.80 4.89 4.17
C ALA A 114 5.31 5.10 4.02
N GLN A 115 5.80 6.25 4.49
CA GLN A 115 7.17 6.42 4.95
C GLN A 115 7.21 5.86 6.37
N GLY A 116 7.09 4.53 6.50
CA GLY A 116 6.81 3.88 7.77
C GLY A 116 6.57 2.39 7.61
N SER A 117 7.00 1.65 8.61
CA SER A 117 7.46 0.26 8.51
C SER A 117 6.41 -0.83 8.59
N GLN A 118 5.10 -0.58 8.58
CA GLN A 118 4.14 -1.63 8.89
C GLN A 118 3.57 -2.28 7.64
N THR A 119 3.76 -3.58 7.40
CA THR A 119 2.77 -4.43 6.72
C THR A 119 1.79 -4.85 7.81
N PRO A 120 0.54 -4.38 7.84
CA PRO A 120 -0.37 -4.72 8.92
C PRO A 120 -0.73 -6.19 8.82
N ASP A 121 -0.55 -6.95 9.93
CA ASP A 121 -1.20 -8.27 10.18
C ASP A 121 -2.53 -8.31 9.42
N GLY A 122 -2.82 -9.39 8.68
CA GLY A 122 -4.08 -9.50 7.94
C GLY A 122 -5.25 -9.02 8.81
N PHE A 123 -5.29 -9.42 10.08
CA PHE A 123 -6.29 -8.92 11.01
C PHE A 123 -6.19 -7.42 11.35
N ARG A 124 -4.99 -6.87 11.61
CA ARG A 124 -4.80 -5.42 11.84
C ARG A 124 -5.08 -4.57 10.60
N LEU A 125 -4.81 -5.08 9.41
CA LEU A 125 -5.18 -4.42 8.16
C LEU A 125 -6.70 -4.41 8.04
N TYR A 126 -7.32 -5.55 8.35
CA TYR A 126 -8.77 -5.66 8.31
C TYR A 126 -9.41 -4.74 9.33
N ASP A 127 -8.86 -4.68 10.54
CA ASP A 127 -9.30 -3.79 11.60
C ASP A 127 -9.04 -2.32 11.27
N ALA A 128 -7.89 -1.96 10.70
CA ALA A 128 -7.59 -0.59 10.30
C ALA A 128 -8.47 -0.10 9.15
N VAL A 129 -8.65 -0.91 8.11
CA VAL A 129 -9.56 -0.61 7.01
C VAL A 129 -10.99 -0.51 7.55
N THR A 130 -11.43 -1.47 8.37
CA THR A 130 -12.78 -1.46 8.95
C THR A 130 -12.98 -0.24 9.85
N SER A 131 -12.04 0.08 10.73
CA SER A 131 -12.07 1.23 11.63
C SER A 131 -12.09 2.56 10.86
N ALA A 132 -11.33 2.66 9.76
CA ALA A 132 -11.41 3.81 8.86
C ALA A 132 -12.82 3.97 8.28
N LEU A 133 -13.43 2.87 7.82
CA LEU A 133 -14.78 2.88 7.28
C LEU A 133 -15.81 3.25 8.34
N VAL A 134 -15.69 2.71 9.56
CA VAL A 134 -16.53 3.03 10.72
C VAL A 134 -16.39 4.50 11.13
N ALA A 135 -15.19 5.06 11.11
CA ALA A 135 -14.99 6.48 11.41
C ALA A 135 -15.72 7.38 10.41
N LEU A 136 -15.70 7.01 9.12
CA LEU A 136 -16.42 7.73 8.07
C LEU A 136 -17.96 7.61 8.23
N THR A 137 -18.45 6.45 8.68
CA THR A 137 -19.90 6.22 8.88
C THR A 137 -20.51 7.09 9.98
N GLN A 138 -19.69 7.56 10.94
CA GLN A 138 -20.14 8.45 12.02
C GLN A 138 -20.64 9.79 11.52
N ARG A 139 -20.14 10.27 10.38
CA ARG A 139 -20.55 11.57 9.82
C ARG A 139 -21.65 11.43 8.79
N ARG A 140 -21.53 10.46 7.89
CA ARG A 140 -22.52 10.18 6.85
C ARG A 140 -22.49 8.71 6.42
N PRO A 141 -23.57 8.16 5.87
CA PRO A 141 -23.60 6.78 5.39
C PRO A 141 -22.52 6.53 4.33
N VAL A 142 -21.95 5.34 4.31
CA VAL A 142 -20.91 4.93 3.35
C VAL A 142 -21.41 3.73 2.55
N VAL A 143 -21.21 3.75 1.23
CA VAL A 143 -21.49 2.62 0.34
C VAL A 143 -20.22 2.28 -0.44
N ILE A 144 -19.79 1.02 -0.36
CA ILE A 144 -18.63 0.50 -1.06
C ILE A 144 -19.08 -0.52 -2.09
N VAL A 145 -18.64 -0.35 -3.33
CA VAL A 145 -18.89 -1.28 -4.42
C VAL A 145 -17.60 -2.02 -4.78
N ILE A 146 -17.59 -3.34 -4.71
CA ILE A 146 -16.49 -4.17 -5.20
C ILE A 146 -17.00 -4.98 -6.40
N ASP A 147 -16.48 -4.67 -7.59
CA ASP A 147 -16.87 -5.32 -8.84
C ASP A 147 -16.01 -6.58 -9.08
N ASP A 148 -16.63 -7.60 -9.66
CA ASP A 148 -15.98 -8.82 -10.17
C ASP A 148 -15.27 -9.71 -9.11
N LEU A 149 -15.91 -9.99 -7.96
CA LEU A 149 -15.34 -10.81 -6.86
C LEU A 149 -14.93 -12.24 -7.25
N HIS A 150 -15.37 -12.75 -8.40
CA HIS A 150 -15.01 -14.09 -8.90
C HIS A 150 -13.54 -14.19 -9.32
N VAL A 151 -12.86 -13.05 -9.51
CA VAL A 151 -11.43 -12.95 -9.83
C VAL A 151 -10.65 -12.20 -8.73
N ALA A 152 -11.19 -12.17 -7.51
CA ALA A 152 -10.52 -11.55 -6.36
C ALA A 152 -9.38 -12.42 -5.82
N ASP A 153 -8.34 -11.79 -5.26
CA ASP A 153 -7.38 -12.50 -4.43
C ASP A 153 -8.01 -12.98 -3.10
N PRO A 154 -7.56 -14.11 -2.53
CA PRO A 154 -8.10 -14.63 -1.27
C PRO A 154 -8.08 -13.63 -0.11
N ALA A 155 -7.05 -12.78 -0.03
CA ALA A 155 -6.87 -11.83 1.06
C ALA A 155 -7.92 -10.71 0.99
N SER A 156 -8.25 -10.21 -0.21
CA SER A 156 -9.34 -9.25 -0.45
C SER A 156 -10.71 -9.78 -0.01
N LEU A 157 -11.00 -11.07 -0.26
CA LEU A 157 -12.26 -11.69 0.16
C LEU A 157 -12.34 -11.87 1.67
N ARG A 158 -11.24 -12.25 2.33
CA ARG A 158 -11.16 -12.34 3.80
C ARG A 158 -11.37 -10.97 4.46
N LEU A 159 -10.82 -9.90 3.87
CA LEU A 159 -11.09 -8.54 4.33
C LEU A 159 -12.55 -8.13 4.13
N LEU A 160 -13.13 -8.45 2.97
CA LEU A 160 -14.56 -8.21 2.73
C LEU A 160 -15.44 -8.94 3.74
N GLU A 161 -15.10 -10.18 4.04
CA GLU A 161 -15.78 -10.95 5.07
C GLU A 161 -15.64 -10.24 6.42
N PHE A 162 -14.42 -9.98 6.88
CA PHE A 162 -14.17 -9.33 8.16
C PHE A 162 -14.93 -7.99 8.30
N ALA A 163 -14.84 -7.11 7.30
CA ALA A 163 -15.53 -5.83 7.29
C ALA A 163 -17.05 -6.02 7.38
N ALA A 164 -17.62 -6.98 6.65
CA ALA A 164 -19.05 -7.29 6.72
C ALA A 164 -19.46 -7.84 8.10
N GLN A 165 -18.58 -8.56 8.80
CA GLN A 165 -18.88 -9.09 10.14
C GLN A 165 -18.92 -7.99 11.21
N GLN A 166 -18.01 -7.02 11.14
CA GLN A 166 -17.84 -6.00 12.18
C GLN A 166 -18.75 -4.77 12.02
N THR A 167 -19.34 -4.57 10.84
CA THR A 167 -20.06 -3.32 10.50
C THR A 167 -21.57 -3.44 10.47
N TRP A 168 -22.13 -4.49 11.09
CA TRP A 168 -23.57 -4.76 11.10
C TRP A 168 -24.43 -3.62 11.69
N PHE A 169 -23.91 -2.91 12.70
CA PHE A 169 -24.61 -1.79 13.35
C PHE A 169 -24.17 -0.41 12.84
N GLU A 170 -23.39 -0.39 11.78
CA GLU A 170 -22.79 0.82 11.24
C GLU A 170 -23.56 1.33 10.04
N ARG A 171 -23.39 2.61 9.67
CA ARG A 171 -23.99 3.15 8.45
C ARG A 171 -23.22 2.76 7.18
N LEU A 172 -22.84 1.49 7.06
CA LEU A 172 -21.98 0.96 5.99
C LEU A 172 -22.71 -0.10 5.15
N LEU A 173 -22.81 0.11 3.83
CA LEU A 173 -23.28 -0.89 2.88
C LEU A 173 -22.15 -1.37 1.98
N LEU A 174 -21.89 -2.68 1.99
CA LEU A 174 -20.94 -3.34 1.09
C LEU A 174 -21.73 -4.00 -0.05
N ILE A 175 -21.37 -3.71 -1.29
CA ILE A 175 -22.00 -4.28 -2.48
C ILE A 175 -20.92 -5.01 -3.28
N GLY A 176 -21.01 -6.34 -3.36
CA GLY A 176 -20.16 -7.16 -4.21
C GLY A 176 -20.89 -7.57 -5.48
N THR A 177 -20.22 -7.59 -6.62
CA THR A 177 -20.74 -8.24 -7.83
C THR A 177 -19.89 -9.45 -8.18
N TYR A 178 -20.51 -10.54 -8.64
CA TYR A 178 -19.77 -11.68 -9.18
C TYR A 178 -20.60 -12.50 -10.18
N ARG A 179 -19.93 -13.43 -10.85
CA ARG A 179 -20.52 -14.35 -11.81
C ARG A 179 -20.64 -15.71 -11.12
N ASP A 180 -21.86 -16.15 -10.90
CA ASP A 180 -22.17 -17.43 -10.23
C ASP A 180 -21.62 -18.63 -11.01
N ALA A 181 -21.85 -18.66 -12.33
CA ALA A 181 -21.38 -19.75 -13.20
C ALA A 181 -19.85 -19.97 -13.20
N GLU A 182 -19.05 -18.96 -12.87
CA GLU A 182 -17.58 -19.06 -12.87
C GLU A 182 -17.03 -19.62 -11.55
N VAL A 183 -17.83 -19.61 -10.47
CA VAL A 183 -17.46 -20.08 -9.13
C VAL A 183 -18.20 -21.38 -8.76
N GLU A 184 -19.21 -21.78 -9.53
CA GLU A 184 -19.94 -23.05 -9.38
C GLU A 184 -19.11 -24.34 -9.47
N PRO A 185 -18.00 -24.43 -10.24
CA PRO A 185 -17.17 -25.63 -10.25
C PRO A 185 -16.68 -26.02 -8.86
N VAL A 186 -16.75 -27.32 -8.54
CA VAL A 186 -16.48 -27.84 -7.18
C VAL A 186 -15.04 -27.56 -6.72
N ASP A 187 -14.10 -27.51 -7.66
CA ASP A 187 -12.67 -27.33 -7.42
C ASP A 187 -12.22 -25.86 -7.46
N HIS A 188 -13.15 -24.89 -7.52
CA HIS A 188 -12.78 -23.47 -7.62
C HIS A 188 -12.22 -22.93 -6.30
N PRO A 189 -11.01 -22.34 -6.26
CA PRO A 189 -10.31 -21.95 -5.02
C PRO A 189 -11.03 -20.87 -4.19
N LEU A 190 -11.86 -20.04 -4.81
CA LEU A 190 -12.62 -18.99 -4.13
C LEU A 190 -13.98 -19.45 -3.58
N ARG A 191 -14.41 -20.69 -3.88
CA ARG A 191 -15.74 -21.20 -3.49
C ARG A 191 -15.91 -21.24 -1.98
N ASP A 192 -14.90 -21.73 -1.26
CA ASP A 192 -14.90 -21.82 0.20
C ASP A 192 -14.83 -20.44 0.87
N LEU A 193 -14.28 -19.43 0.20
CA LEU A 193 -14.19 -18.05 0.68
C LEU A 193 -15.46 -17.23 0.41
N LEU A 194 -16.18 -17.53 -0.68
CA LEU A 194 -17.45 -16.88 -1.01
C LEU A 194 -18.64 -17.47 -0.26
N SER A 195 -18.60 -18.73 0.15
CA SER A 195 -19.69 -19.39 0.88
C SER A 195 -20.10 -18.66 2.19
N PRO A 196 -19.16 -18.25 3.09
CA PRO A 196 -19.49 -17.45 4.27
C PRO A 196 -20.10 -16.08 3.93
N LEU A 197 -19.66 -15.45 2.84
CA LEU A 197 -20.17 -14.16 2.37
C LEU A 197 -21.62 -14.31 1.88
N VAL A 198 -21.89 -15.33 1.06
CA VAL A 198 -23.24 -15.61 0.54
C VAL A 198 -24.23 -15.91 1.65
N ALA A 199 -23.82 -16.64 2.69
CA ALA A 199 -24.67 -16.95 3.84
C ALA A 199 -25.10 -15.70 4.64
N ARG A 200 -24.32 -14.61 4.58
CA ARG A 200 -24.56 -13.36 5.32
C ARG A 200 -25.11 -12.23 4.44
N ALA A 201 -24.99 -12.35 3.12
CA ALA A 201 -25.39 -11.33 2.18
C ALA A 201 -26.88 -11.40 1.82
N THR A 202 -27.45 -10.25 1.48
CA THR A 202 -28.67 -10.21 0.67
C THR A 202 -28.29 -10.43 -0.79
N THR A 203 -28.56 -11.62 -1.32
CA THR A 203 -28.20 -11.97 -2.71
C THR A 203 -29.30 -11.53 -3.67
N ILE A 204 -28.92 -10.77 -4.70
CA ILE A 204 -29.79 -10.29 -5.78
C ILE A 204 -29.30 -10.89 -7.09
N THR A 205 -29.99 -11.94 -7.54
CA THR A 205 -29.70 -12.60 -8.80
C THR A 205 -30.40 -11.88 -9.95
N LEU A 206 -29.64 -11.49 -10.97
CA LEU A 206 -30.16 -10.88 -12.17
C LEU A 206 -30.38 -11.92 -13.25
N THR A 207 -31.64 -12.04 -13.67
CA THR A 207 -32.05 -12.81 -14.84
C THR A 207 -32.18 -11.92 -16.07
N GLY A 208 -32.42 -12.53 -17.24
CA GLY A 208 -32.74 -11.78 -18.46
C GLY A 208 -34.01 -10.94 -18.32
N LEU A 209 -34.09 -9.87 -19.11
CA LEU A 209 -35.29 -9.04 -19.24
C LEU A 209 -36.43 -9.86 -19.83
N ASP A 210 -37.64 -9.59 -19.34
CA ASP A 210 -38.83 -10.12 -19.97
C ASP A 210 -39.09 -9.48 -21.34
N LEU A 211 -40.07 -9.99 -22.07
CA LEU A 211 -40.39 -9.53 -23.42
C LEU A 211 -40.70 -8.02 -23.46
N ALA A 212 -41.39 -7.48 -22.45
CA ALA A 212 -41.71 -6.07 -22.35
C ALA A 212 -40.45 -5.21 -22.12
N GLY A 213 -39.53 -5.69 -21.28
CA GLY A 213 -38.23 -5.08 -21.06
C GLY A 213 -37.34 -5.10 -22.31
N VAL A 214 -37.35 -6.20 -23.06
CA VAL A 214 -36.68 -6.30 -24.37
C VAL A 214 -37.24 -5.28 -25.35
N GLN A 215 -38.56 -5.21 -25.51
CA GLN A 215 -39.23 -4.22 -26.37
C GLN A 215 -38.84 -2.79 -26.01
N SER A 216 -38.90 -2.45 -24.73
CA SER A 216 -38.57 -1.12 -24.21
C SER A 216 -37.09 -0.77 -24.43
N LEU A 217 -36.19 -1.73 -24.21
CA LEU A 217 -34.75 -1.54 -24.41
C LEU A 217 -34.40 -1.38 -25.89
N MET A 218 -35.04 -2.16 -26.76
CA MET A 218 -34.91 -2.04 -28.21
C MET A 218 -35.43 -0.68 -28.69
N ALA A 219 -36.62 -0.26 -28.24
CA ALA A 219 -37.22 1.01 -28.61
C ALA A 219 -36.34 2.20 -28.20
N ARG A 220 -35.80 2.17 -26.97
CA ARG A 220 -34.86 3.19 -26.47
C ARG A 220 -33.58 3.26 -27.30
N THR A 221 -33.04 2.12 -27.70
CA THR A 221 -31.76 2.02 -28.39
C THR A 221 -31.87 2.36 -29.89
N ALA A 222 -32.95 1.91 -30.53
CA ALA A 222 -33.24 2.16 -31.94
C ALA A 222 -33.85 3.55 -32.19
N GLY A 223 -34.57 4.10 -31.20
CA GLY A 223 -35.28 5.38 -31.28
C GLY A 223 -36.72 5.27 -31.82
N HIS A 224 -37.21 4.05 -32.07
CA HIS A 224 -38.57 3.73 -32.51
C HIS A 224 -38.96 2.32 -32.04
N GLU A 225 -40.26 2.04 -31.88
CA GLU A 225 -40.74 0.76 -31.37
C GLU A 225 -40.47 -0.40 -32.34
N PRO A 226 -39.96 -1.55 -31.85
CA PRO A 226 -39.82 -2.78 -32.65
C PRO A 226 -41.17 -3.43 -32.92
N PRO A 227 -41.36 -4.05 -34.10
CA PRO A 227 -42.44 -5.00 -34.32
C PRO A 227 -42.49 -6.09 -33.23
N ALA A 228 -43.69 -6.51 -32.85
CA ALA A 228 -43.89 -7.44 -31.73
C ALA A 228 -43.25 -8.83 -31.97
N ASP A 229 -43.30 -9.29 -33.22
CA ASP A 229 -42.65 -10.52 -33.71
C ASP A 229 -41.13 -10.43 -33.62
N LEU A 230 -40.56 -9.29 -34.01
CA LEU A 230 -39.13 -9.03 -33.88
C LEU A 230 -38.67 -9.07 -32.41
N ALA A 231 -39.36 -8.36 -31.52
CA ALA A 231 -38.98 -8.35 -30.11
C ALA A 231 -39.11 -9.73 -29.45
N ALA A 232 -40.10 -10.54 -29.87
CA ALA A 232 -40.27 -11.92 -29.42
C ALA A 232 -39.11 -12.82 -29.90
N GLU A 233 -38.68 -12.67 -31.16
CA GLU A 233 -37.52 -13.38 -31.70
C GLU A 233 -36.22 -13.00 -30.97
N VAL A 234 -36.02 -11.70 -30.69
CA VAL A 234 -34.84 -11.21 -29.94
C VAL A 234 -34.86 -11.74 -28.50
N HIS A 235 -36.00 -11.71 -27.82
CA HIS A 235 -36.13 -12.26 -26.46
C HIS A 235 -35.82 -13.76 -26.43
N LEU A 236 -36.35 -14.54 -27.38
CA LEU A 236 -36.08 -15.99 -27.47
C LEU A 236 -34.59 -16.30 -27.69
N ARG A 237 -33.90 -15.52 -28.53
CA ARG A 237 -32.49 -15.78 -28.90
C ARG A 237 -31.48 -15.27 -27.88
N THR A 238 -31.79 -14.16 -27.21
CA THR A 238 -30.86 -13.51 -26.25
C THR A 238 -31.11 -13.92 -24.81
N GLY A 239 -32.16 -14.70 -24.55
CA GLY A 239 -32.63 -14.99 -23.20
C GLY A 239 -32.99 -13.73 -22.41
N GLY A 240 -33.22 -12.59 -23.09
CA GLY A 240 -33.46 -11.30 -22.46
C GLY A 240 -32.22 -10.57 -21.93
N ASN A 241 -31.00 -11.04 -22.18
CA ASN A 241 -29.79 -10.38 -21.66
C ASN A 241 -29.65 -8.95 -22.24
N PRO A 242 -29.69 -7.88 -21.40
CA PRO A 242 -29.70 -6.49 -21.86
C PRO A 242 -28.58 -6.14 -22.83
N PHE A 243 -27.38 -6.68 -22.61
CA PHE A 243 -26.26 -6.43 -23.50
C PHE A 243 -26.57 -6.91 -24.92
N PHE A 244 -27.00 -8.16 -25.09
CA PHE A 244 -27.29 -8.73 -26.41
C PHE A 244 -28.50 -8.08 -27.07
N VAL A 245 -29.49 -7.67 -26.27
CA VAL A 245 -30.67 -6.93 -26.74
C VAL A 245 -30.26 -5.55 -27.30
N GLU A 246 -29.41 -4.80 -26.59
CA GLU A 246 -28.91 -3.51 -27.08
C GLU A 246 -28.10 -3.65 -28.38
N GLN A 247 -27.25 -4.68 -28.50
CA GLN A 247 -26.49 -4.90 -29.73
C GLN A 247 -27.42 -5.22 -30.91
N THR A 248 -28.43 -6.06 -30.69
CA THR A 248 -29.42 -6.41 -31.72
C THR A 248 -30.24 -5.19 -32.14
N ALA A 249 -30.64 -4.35 -31.19
CA ALA A 249 -31.35 -3.10 -31.46
C ALA A 249 -30.50 -2.09 -32.28
N ARG A 250 -29.19 -2.00 -31.99
CA ARG A 250 -28.26 -1.13 -32.75
C ARG A 250 -28.09 -1.62 -34.19
N LEU A 251 -28.02 -2.93 -34.40
CA LEU A 251 -27.94 -3.53 -35.74
C LEU A 251 -29.22 -3.29 -36.55
N TRP A 252 -30.37 -3.48 -35.92
CA TRP A 252 -31.67 -3.21 -36.53
C TRP A 252 -31.82 -1.73 -36.94
N ARG A 253 -31.39 -0.77 -36.10
CA ARG A 253 -31.36 0.66 -36.43
C ARG A 253 -30.53 0.99 -37.69
N SER A 254 -29.51 0.19 -37.98
CA SER A 254 -28.64 0.38 -39.16
C SER A 254 -29.14 -0.28 -40.45
N GLY A 255 -30.37 -0.81 -40.45
CA GLY A 255 -30.98 -1.46 -41.63
C GLY A 255 -30.59 -2.92 -41.82
N GLY A 256 -29.96 -3.56 -40.82
CA GLY A 256 -29.65 -4.99 -40.84
C GLY A 256 -30.87 -5.86 -40.55
N SER A 257 -30.93 -7.05 -41.14
CA SER A 257 -31.95 -8.06 -40.80
C SER A 257 -31.74 -8.57 -39.39
N ALA A 258 -32.79 -8.55 -38.57
CA ALA A 258 -32.77 -9.13 -37.23
C ALA A 258 -32.62 -10.66 -37.21
N GLY A 259 -32.82 -11.31 -38.37
CA GLY A 259 -32.64 -12.75 -38.53
C GLY A 259 -31.18 -13.22 -38.40
N ALA A 260 -30.19 -12.31 -38.41
CA ALA A 260 -28.78 -12.62 -38.18
C ALA A 260 -28.39 -12.35 -36.71
N VAL A 261 -28.62 -13.30 -35.81
CA VAL A 261 -28.06 -13.26 -34.44
C VAL A 261 -27.48 -14.61 -34.03
N ALA A 262 -26.14 -14.64 -33.92
CA ALA A 262 -25.33 -15.38 -32.94
C ALA A 262 -24.26 -14.38 -32.38
N PRO A 263 -23.39 -14.73 -31.40
CA PRO A 263 -23.18 -14.03 -30.12
C PRO A 263 -22.62 -12.57 -30.19
N GLY A 264 -23.42 -11.61 -29.70
CA GLY A 264 -23.34 -10.18 -30.08
C GLY A 264 -22.33 -9.24 -29.38
N VAL A 265 -21.60 -9.61 -28.31
CA VAL A 265 -20.54 -8.71 -27.77
C VAL A 265 -19.30 -8.80 -28.64
N ARG A 266 -18.85 -10.05 -28.83
CA ARG A 266 -17.69 -10.40 -29.62
C ARG A 266 -17.91 -9.92 -31.05
N ASP A 267 -19.10 -10.08 -31.62
CA ASP A 267 -19.38 -9.65 -32.99
C ASP A 267 -19.47 -8.12 -33.16
N ALA A 268 -19.96 -7.37 -32.17
CA ALA A 268 -19.95 -5.90 -32.21
C ALA A 268 -18.53 -5.34 -32.02
N LEU A 269 -17.72 -5.99 -31.18
CA LEU A 269 -16.32 -5.66 -30.99
C LEU A 269 -15.48 -6.04 -32.22
N LEU A 270 -15.66 -7.26 -32.74
CA LEU A 270 -15.07 -7.75 -34.00
C LEU A 270 -15.49 -6.89 -35.19
N ARG A 271 -16.73 -6.37 -35.22
CA ARG A 271 -17.17 -5.42 -36.24
C ARG A 271 -16.53 -4.03 -36.07
N ARG A 272 -16.23 -3.58 -34.84
CA ARG A 272 -15.44 -2.34 -34.65
C ARG A 272 -13.98 -2.56 -35.03
N LEU A 273 -13.41 -3.69 -34.66
CA LEU A 273 -12.05 -4.11 -35.04
C LEU A 273 -11.94 -4.26 -36.56
N SER A 274 -12.97 -4.78 -37.24
CA SER A 274 -12.99 -4.92 -38.71
C SER A 274 -13.16 -3.60 -39.48
N LEU A 275 -13.56 -2.53 -38.79
CA LEU A 275 -13.62 -1.17 -39.35
C LEU A 275 -12.32 -0.39 -39.12
N LEU A 276 -11.37 -0.93 -38.36
CA LEU A 276 -10.05 -0.32 -38.17
C LEU A 276 -9.13 -0.67 -39.35
N PRO A 277 -8.15 0.20 -39.65
CA PRO A 277 -7.04 -0.19 -40.51
C PRO A 277 -6.36 -1.44 -39.96
N ARG A 278 -5.95 -2.34 -40.86
CA ARG A 278 -5.31 -3.62 -40.52
C ARG A 278 -4.14 -3.47 -39.54
N THR A 279 -3.36 -2.41 -39.72
CA THR A 279 -2.22 -2.04 -38.86
C THR A 279 -2.61 -1.75 -37.41
N VAL A 280 -3.82 -1.20 -37.15
CA VAL A 280 -4.33 -0.96 -35.80
C VAL A 280 -4.85 -2.27 -35.19
N SER A 281 -5.57 -3.09 -35.97
CA SER A 281 -6.06 -4.38 -35.49
C SER A 281 -4.94 -5.38 -35.18
N GLU A 282 -3.79 -5.29 -35.85
CA GLU A 282 -2.60 -6.09 -35.56
C GLU A 282 -1.81 -5.58 -34.34
N LEU A 283 -1.87 -4.27 -34.05
CA LEU A 283 -1.20 -3.65 -32.90
C LEU A 283 -1.90 -3.94 -31.56
N LEU A 284 -3.24 -3.87 -31.54
CA LEU A 284 -4.01 -3.94 -30.30
C LEU A 284 -3.89 -5.26 -29.51
N PRO A 285 -3.72 -6.44 -30.13
CA PRO A 285 -3.42 -7.67 -29.40
C PRO A 285 -2.08 -7.62 -28.63
N ALA A 286 -1.04 -6.99 -29.19
CA ALA A 286 0.22 -6.77 -28.48
C ALA A 286 0.04 -5.83 -27.28
N ALA A 287 -0.83 -4.82 -27.40
CA ALA A 287 -1.19 -3.97 -26.27
C ALA A 287 -2.00 -4.73 -25.20
N ALA A 288 -2.87 -5.67 -25.61
CA ALA A 288 -3.67 -6.48 -24.70
C ALA A 288 -2.81 -7.38 -23.82
N VAL A 289 -1.70 -7.90 -24.34
CA VAL A 289 -0.70 -8.70 -23.60
C VAL A 289 -0.02 -7.90 -22.48
N LEU A 290 0.24 -6.61 -22.70
CA LEU A 290 0.85 -5.73 -21.70
C LEU A 290 -0.08 -5.44 -20.50
N GLY A 291 -1.39 -5.55 -20.67
CA GLY A 291 -2.39 -5.37 -19.62
C GLY A 291 -3.46 -4.32 -19.97
N ASN A 292 -4.35 -4.01 -19.02
CA ASN A 292 -5.37 -2.96 -19.26
C ASN A 292 -4.75 -1.57 -19.36
N GLU A 293 -3.66 -1.30 -18.63
CA GLU A 293 -2.86 -0.08 -18.79
C GLU A 293 -1.49 -0.46 -19.37
N PHE A 294 -1.00 0.30 -20.35
CA PHE A 294 0.27 0.01 -21.03
C PHE A 294 0.99 1.28 -21.48
N HIS A 295 2.32 1.19 -21.58
CA HIS A 295 3.17 2.29 -21.99
C HIS A 295 3.55 2.19 -23.47
N ARG A 296 3.37 3.27 -24.23
CA ARG A 296 3.62 3.27 -25.70
C ARG A 296 5.04 2.87 -26.10
N GLN A 297 6.04 3.20 -25.28
CA GLN A 297 7.45 2.87 -25.60
C GLN A 297 7.70 1.37 -25.50
N VAL A 298 7.03 0.69 -24.56
CA VAL A 298 7.12 -0.76 -24.41
C VAL A 298 6.39 -1.43 -25.57
N LEU A 299 5.17 -0.98 -25.89
CA LEU A 299 4.42 -1.47 -27.05
C LEU A 299 5.20 -1.32 -28.37
N ALA A 300 5.85 -0.16 -28.58
CA ALA A 300 6.67 0.11 -29.75
C ALA A 300 7.87 -0.82 -29.86
N ALA A 301 8.53 -1.14 -28.74
CA ALA A 301 9.63 -2.08 -28.71
C ALA A 301 9.18 -3.53 -28.98
N VAL A 302 8.02 -3.94 -28.43
CA VAL A 302 7.44 -5.28 -28.63
C VAL A 302 7.13 -5.56 -30.11
N VAL A 303 6.54 -4.59 -30.81
CA VAL A 303 6.20 -4.74 -32.23
C VAL A 303 7.30 -4.25 -33.18
N ALA A 304 8.47 -3.89 -32.63
CA ALA A 304 9.63 -3.38 -33.38
C ALA A 304 9.31 -2.21 -34.34
N ALA A 305 8.56 -1.21 -33.87
CA ALA A 305 8.16 -0.04 -34.67
C ALA A 305 8.52 1.29 -34.00
N PRO A 306 8.71 2.40 -34.76
CA PRO A 306 8.98 3.71 -34.18
C PRO A 306 7.82 4.22 -33.31
N VAL A 307 8.13 4.84 -32.16
CA VAL A 307 7.12 5.37 -31.23
C VAL A 307 6.13 6.33 -31.91
N ALA A 308 6.61 7.18 -32.83
CA ALA A 308 5.74 8.09 -33.58
C ALA A 308 4.74 7.36 -34.50
N HIS A 309 5.09 6.17 -35.00
CA HIS A 309 4.16 5.33 -35.74
C HIS A 309 3.10 4.71 -34.81
N ILE A 310 3.51 4.21 -33.64
CA ILE A 310 2.59 3.66 -32.63
C ILE A 310 1.61 4.71 -32.11
N ASP A 311 2.08 5.93 -31.83
CA ASP A 311 1.20 7.04 -31.39
C ASP A 311 0.08 7.29 -32.43
N ARG A 312 0.41 7.32 -33.73
CA ARG A 312 -0.60 7.49 -34.81
C ARG A 312 -1.64 6.36 -34.84
N LEU A 313 -1.21 5.11 -34.62
CA LEU A 313 -2.12 3.96 -34.58
C LEU A 313 -3.01 3.98 -33.31
N LEU A 314 -2.44 4.37 -32.16
CA LEU A 314 -3.19 4.50 -30.91
C LEU A 314 -4.20 5.65 -30.97
N GLU A 315 -3.90 6.77 -31.64
CA GLU A 315 -4.88 7.85 -31.88
C GLU A 315 -6.12 7.34 -32.62
N LEU A 316 -5.96 6.46 -33.61
CA LEU A 316 -7.08 5.82 -34.31
C LEU A 316 -7.89 4.90 -33.38
N ALA A 317 -7.22 4.14 -32.52
CA ALA A 317 -7.87 3.30 -31.52
C ALA A 317 -8.63 4.13 -30.45
N VAL A 318 -8.11 5.32 -30.10
CA VAL A 318 -8.78 6.28 -29.21
C VAL A 318 -10.02 6.87 -29.87
N VAL A 319 -9.94 7.28 -31.14
CA VAL A 319 -11.11 7.75 -31.91
C VAL A 319 -12.17 6.66 -32.03
N ALA A 320 -11.76 5.40 -32.19
CA ALA A 320 -12.65 4.23 -32.19
C ALA A 320 -13.19 3.85 -30.79
N ARG A 321 -12.75 4.54 -29.73
CA ARG A 321 -13.12 4.31 -28.32
C ARG A 321 -12.79 2.90 -27.82
N LEU A 322 -11.70 2.32 -28.31
CA LEU A 322 -11.18 1.04 -27.81
C LEU A 322 -10.11 1.27 -26.74
N VAL A 323 -9.40 2.39 -26.83
CA VAL A 323 -8.33 2.80 -25.92
C VAL A 323 -8.60 4.24 -25.45
N VAL A 324 -8.13 4.60 -24.26
CA VAL A 324 -8.16 5.95 -23.68
C VAL A 324 -6.77 6.39 -23.26
N THR A 325 -6.46 7.68 -23.37
CA THR A 325 -5.18 8.25 -22.95
C THR A 325 -5.21 8.62 -21.46
N LYS A 326 -4.20 8.18 -20.70
CA LYS A 326 -4.03 8.50 -19.26
C LYS A 326 -3.02 9.62 -19.01
N GLY A 327 -2.22 9.97 -20.02
CA GLY A 327 -1.16 10.97 -19.92
C GLY A 327 0.22 10.31 -19.75
N GLY A 328 1.31 11.08 -19.92
CA GLY A 328 2.68 10.58 -19.71
C GLY A 328 3.16 9.46 -20.65
N GLY A 329 2.47 9.21 -21.77
CA GLY A 329 2.74 8.08 -22.66
C GLY A 329 2.03 6.77 -22.27
N VAL A 330 1.15 6.82 -21.27
CA VAL A 330 0.32 5.70 -20.80
C VAL A 330 -1.06 5.74 -21.46
N PHE A 331 -1.50 4.57 -21.88
CA PHE A 331 -2.81 4.30 -22.47
C PHE A 331 -3.51 3.20 -21.67
N ALA A 332 -4.84 3.16 -21.74
CA ALA A 332 -5.62 2.09 -21.14
C ALA A 332 -6.75 1.62 -22.06
N PHE A 333 -7.18 0.37 -21.98
CA PHE A 333 -8.37 -0.07 -22.71
C PHE A 333 -9.62 0.62 -22.15
N ALA A 334 -10.54 1.00 -23.02
CA ALA A 334 -11.78 1.66 -22.61
C ALA A 334 -12.67 0.72 -21.77
N HIS A 335 -12.58 -0.59 -22.03
CA HIS A 335 -13.26 -1.65 -21.30
C HIS A 335 -12.39 -2.91 -21.25
N ASP A 336 -12.44 -3.63 -20.14
CA ASP A 336 -11.62 -4.83 -19.94
C ASP A 336 -11.97 -5.95 -20.91
N LEU A 337 -13.26 -6.08 -21.25
CA LEU A 337 -13.74 -7.02 -22.25
C LEU A 337 -13.12 -6.81 -23.65
N VAL A 338 -12.69 -5.59 -23.98
CA VAL A 338 -11.96 -5.30 -25.23
C VAL A 338 -10.59 -5.97 -25.19
N ARG A 339 -9.87 -5.81 -24.07
CA ARG A 339 -8.57 -6.43 -23.82
C ARG A 339 -8.69 -7.95 -23.85
N GLU A 340 -9.63 -8.51 -23.08
CA GLU A 340 -9.90 -9.96 -23.04
C GLU A 340 -10.18 -10.51 -24.42
N THR A 341 -11.10 -9.90 -25.18
CA THR A 341 -11.43 -10.40 -26.52
C THR A 341 -10.24 -10.36 -27.48
N LEU A 342 -9.38 -9.34 -27.37
CA LEU A 342 -8.16 -9.23 -28.18
C LEU A 342 -7.11 -10.25 -27.75
N TYR A 343 -6.95 -10.46 -26.45
CA TYR A 343 -6.04 -11.46 -25.88
C TYR A 343 -6.48 -12.88 -26.26
N ASP A 344 -7.76 -13.20 -26.11
CA ASP A 344 -8.37 -14.49 -26.48
C ASP A 344 -8.43 -14.72 -27.99
N SER A 345 -8.19 -13.67 -28.80
CA SER A 345 -8.07 -13.79 -30.26
C SER A 345 -6.67 -14.17 -30.73
N LEU A 346 -5.68 -14.21 -29.83
CA LEU A 346 -4.32 -14.63 -30.16
C LEU A 346 -4.27 -16.15 -30.35
N ASP A 347 -3.69 -16.59 -31.47
CA ASP A 347 -3.48 -18.01 -31.73
C ASP A 347 -2.48 -18.63 -30.71
N ASP A 348 -1.39 -17.91 -30.40
CA ASP A 348 -0.43 -18.26 -29.35
C ASP A 348 0.07 -17.00 -28.62
N PRO A 349 -0.50 -16.65 -27.45
CA PRO A 349 -0.06 -15.49 -26.67
C PRO A 349 1.42 -15.53 -26.25
N ARG A 350 2.02 -16.73 -26.20
CA ARG A 350 3.39 -16.94 -25.73
C ARG A 350 4.43 -16.17 -26.56
N ASP A 351 4.19 -16.04 -27.86
CA ASP A 351 5.04 -15.29 -28.78
C ASP A 351 5.16 -13.82 -28.38
N LEU A 352 4.02 -13.18 -28.07
CA LEU A 352 3.99 -11.79 -27.65
C LEU A 352 4.57 -11.62 -26.24
N HIS A 353 4.28 -12.54 -25.32
CA HIS A 353 4.91 -12.53 -24.00
C HIS A 353 6.45 -12.62 -24.09
N GLY A 354 6.98 -13.48 -24.97
CA GLY A 354 8.41 -13.56 -25.25
C GLY A 354 8.98 -12.29 -25.88
N ALA A 355 8.24 -11.67 -26.82
CA ALA A 355 8.61 -10.40 -27.42
C ALA A 355 8.65 -9.25 -26.39
N VAL A 356 7.77 -9.25 -25.37
CA VAL A 356 7.87 -8.31 -24.24
C VAL A 356 9.18 -8.49 -23.50
N VAL A 357 9.54 -9.71 -23.12
CA VAL A 357 10.80 -9.98 -22.41
C VAL A 357 12.00 -9.54 -23.25
N ALA A 358 12.04 -9.90 -24.53
CA ALA A 358 13.12 -9.51 -25.45
C ALA A 358 13.23 -7.99 -25.61
N ALA A 359 12.10 -7.27 -25.71
CA ALA A 359 12.07 -5.82 -25.81
C ALA A 359 12.64 -5.13 -24.55
N LEU A 360 12.33 -5.65 -23.37
CA LEU A 360 12.84 -5.13 -22.10
C LEU A 360 14.33 -5.42 -21.92
N ASP A 361 14.80 -6.58 -22.38
CA ASP A 361 16.21 -6.96 -22.35
C ASP A 361 17.06 -6.11 -23.31
N GLY A 362 16.47 -5.66 -24.42
CA GLY A 362 17.11 -4.75 -25.38
C GLY A 362 17.25 -3.30 -24.93
N SER A 363 16.58 -2.87 -23.85
CA SER A 363 16.64 -1.48 -23.36
C SER A 363 16.39 -1.34 -21.85
N PRO A 364 17.43 -1.10 -21.03
CA PRO A 364 17.29 -0.94 -19.58
C PRO A 364 16.29 0.15 -19.17
N GLY A 365 16.20 1.26 -19.89
CA GLY A 365 15.24 2.33 -19.59
C GLY A 365 13.76 1.98 -19.85
N LEU A 366 13.49 0.88 -20.56
CA LEU A 366 12.14 0.30 -20.67
C LEU A 366 11.84 -0.67 -19.53
N ALA A 367 12.86 -1.36 -19.00
CA ALA A 367 12.69 -2.26 -17.87
C ALA A 367 12.15 -1.53 -16.62
N ASP A 368 12.59 -0.29 -16.38
CA ASP A 368 12.12 0.55 -15.27
C ASP A 368 10.65 1.00 -15.42
N ARG A 369 10.03 0.77 -16.59
CA ARG A 369 8.61 1.10 -16.84
C ARG A 369 7.66 0.01 -16.40
N LEU A 370 8.17 -1.20 -16.12
CA LEU A 370 7.39 -2.34 -15.64
C LEU A 370 7.91 -2.77 -14.27
N LEU A 371 7.00 -3.26 -13.43
CA LEU A 371 7.40 -3.84 -12.15
C LEU A 371 8.13 -5.18 -12.39
N PRO A 372 9.12 -5.56 -11.57
CA PRO A 372 9.75 -6.88 -11.64
C PRO A 372 8.75 -8.05 -11.66
N SER A 373 7.66 -7.95 -10.91
CA SER A 373 6.55 -8.92 -10.94
C SER A 373 5.88 -9.06 -12.31
N ASP A 374 5.68 -7.96 -13.05
CA ASP A 374 5.17 -7.99 -14.43
C ASP A 374 6.17 -8.65 -15.38
N ARG A 375 7.46 -8.36 -15.22
CA ARG A 375 8.52 -8.97 -16.04
C ARG A 375 8.58 -10.48 -15.83
N ALA A 376 8.52 -10.93 -14.59
CA ALA A 376 8.44 -12.34 -14.24
C ALA A 376 7.18 -13.01 -14.83
N ARG A 377 6.03 -12.33 -14.79
CA ARG A 377 4.78 -12.81 -15.42
C ARG A 377 4.94 -13.00 -16.92
N HIS A 378 5.49 -12.01 -17.64
CA HIS A 378 5.71 -12.15 -19.07
C HIS A 378 6.65 -13.31 -19.39
N ALA A 379 7.71 -13.51 -18.61
CA ALA A 379 8.62 -14.64 -18.80
C ALA A 379 7.93 -15.99 -18.54
N TRP A 380 7.15 -16.10 -17.47
CA TRP A 380 6.38 -17.32 -17.14
C TRP A 380 5.36 -17.65 -18.23
N LEU A 381 4.58 -16.66 -18.67
CA LEU A 381 3.55 -16.85 -19.71
C LEU A 381 4.15 -17.07 -21.09
N ALA A 382 5.39 -16.67 -21.35
CA ALA A 382 6.07 -16.97 -22.61
C ALA A 382 6.46 -18.45 -22.76
N GLY A 383 6.54 -19.19 -21.65
CA GLY A 383 6.96 -20.60 -21.66
C GLY A 383 8.31 -20.79 -22.35
N ASP A 384 8.35 -21.68 -23.34
CA ASP A 384 9.55 -22.03 -24.12
C ASP A 384 10.02 -20.94 -25.11
N ARG A 385 9.29 -19.82 -25.23
CA ARG A 385 9.69 -18.68 -26.07
C ARG A 385 10.70 -17.75 -25.38
N VAL A 386 10.91 -17.92 -24.07
CA VAL A 386 11.96 -17.26 -23.30
C VAL A 386 12.90 -18.34 -22.79
N ASP A 387 14.19 -18.04 -22.79
CA ASP A 387 15.19 -18.93 -22.22
C ASP A 387 14.87 -19.23 -20.74
N ALA A 388 14.93 -20.50 -20.34
CA ALA A 388 14.51 -20.92 -19.01
C ALA A 388 15.34 -20.24 -17.90
N GLU A 389 16.65 -20.05 -18.11
CA GLU A 389 17.52 -19.36 -17.14
C GLU A 389 17.11 -17.90 -17.01
N ARG A 390 16.76 -17.25 -18.13
CA ARG A 390 16.26 -15.87 -18.10
C ARG A 390 14.92 -15.76 -17.35
N ALA A 391 14.01 -16.71 -17.54
CA ALA A 391 12.73 -16.73 -16.83
C ALA A 391 12.91 -16.96 -15.32
N ILE A 392 13.86 -17.82 -14.93
CA ILE A 392 14.26 -18.03 -13.53
C ILE A 392 14.82 -16.72 -12.95
N ASP A 393 15.75 -16.04 -13.63
CA ASP A 393 16.33 -14.77 -13.16
C ASP A 393 15.26 -13.71 -12.86
N LEU A 394 14.32 -13.52 -13.79
CA LEU A 394 13.25 -12.53 -13.64
C LEU A 394 12.31 -12.91 -12.49
N THR A 395 12.02 -14.20 -12.33
CA THR A 395 11.15 -14.70 -11.25
C THR A 395 11.81 -14.55 -9.87
N LEU A 396 13.11 -14.85 -9.76
CA LEU A 396 13.88 -14.63 -8.52
C LEU A 396 14.03 -13.12 -8.21
N ALA A 397 14.14 -12.27 -9.24
CA ALA A 397 14.12 -10.82 -9.03
C ALA A 397 12.78 -10.33 -8.46
N ALA A 398 11.65 -10.85 -8.95
CA ALA A 398 10.33 -10.55 -8.40
C ALA A 398 10.17 -11.08 -6.97
N ALA A 399 10.71 -12.26 -6.65
CA ALA A 399 10.72 -12.79 -5.28
C ALA A 399 11.48 -11.85 -4.32
N ARG A 400 12.66 -11.35 -4.72
CA ARG A 400 13.43 -10.38 -3.92
C ARG A 400 12.71 -9.05 -3.74
N GLU A 401 12.04 -8.55 -4.78
CA GLU A 401 11.24 -7.32 -4.69
C GLU A 401 10.07 -7.49 -3.73
N ALA A 402 9.33 -8.60 -3.83
CA ALA A 402 8.24 -8.94 -2.92
C ALA A 402 8.73 -9.02 -1.46
N ARG A 403 9.89 -9.66 -1.22
CA ARG A 403 10.56 -9.70 0.08
C ARG A 403 10.87 -8.30 0.62
N SER A 404 11.40 -7.41 -0.21
CA SER A 404 11.73 -6.02 0.20
C SER A 404 10.49 -5.21 0.64
N ARG A 405 9.32 -5.56 0.10
CA ARG A 405 8.01 -4.99 0.45
C ARG A 405 7.28 -5.78 1.55
N LEU A 406 7.92 -6.79 2.14
CA LEU A 406 7.35 -7.70 3.15
C LEU A 406 6.12 -8.49 2.67
N ALA A 407 6.06 -8.80 1.37
CA ALA A 407 5.00 -9.59 0.76
C ALA A 407 5.38 -11.08 0.70
N GLY A 408 5.37 -11.76 1.86
CA GLY A 408 5.85 -13.15 2.00
C GLY A 408 5.09 -14.18 1.14
N GLU A 409 3.77 -14.07 1.02
CA GLU A 409 2.98 -14.96 0.15
C GLU A 409 3.29 -14.73 -1.34
N GLU A 410 3.51 -13.48 -1.75
CA GLU A 410 3.91 -13.11 -3.13
C GLU A 410 5.30 -13.67 -3.44
N GLN A 411 6.26 -13.49 -2.51
CA GLN A 411 7.61 -14.05 -2.59
C GLN A 411 7.56 -15.57 -2.75
N LEU A 412 6.76 -16.26 -1.92
CA LEU A 412 6.61 -17.71 -1.99
C LEU A 412 6.04 -18.17 -3.34
N GLY A 413 5.04 -17.44 -3.87
CA GLY A 413 4.49 -17.69 -5.20
C GLY A 413 5.54 -17.57 -6.31
N HIS A 414 6.43 -16.58 -6.23
CA HIS A 414 7.55 -16.44 -7.16
C HIS A 414 8.60 -17.55 -6.99
N LEU A 415 9.00 -17.91 -5.77
CA LEU A 415 9.96 -18.99 -5.53
C LEU A 415 9.45 -20.35 -6.03
N ARG A 416 8.15 -20.65 -5.85
CA ARG A 416 7.52 -21.86 -6.42
C ARG A 416 7.60 -21.88 -7.95
N ARG A 417 7.29 -20.77 -8.62
CA ARG A 417 7.41 -20.67 -10.09
C ARG A 417 8.86 -20.82 -10.56
N ALA A 418 9.83 -20.21 -9.85
CA ALA A 418 11.24 -20.38 -10.16
C ALA A 418 11.69 -21.84 -10.00
N TYR A 419 11.18 -22.52 -8.98
CA TYR A 419 11.42 -23.94 -8.75
C TYR A 419 10.85 -24.81 -9.87
N ASP A 420 9.62 -24.55 -10.31
CA ASP A 420 8.99 -25.26 -11.42
C ASP A 420 9.76 -25.06 -12.74
N LEU A 421 10.15 -23.83 -13.05
CA LEU A 421 10.97 -23.51 -14.22
C LEU A 421 12.34 -24.21 -14.18
N SER A 422 12.89 -24.42 -13.00
CA SER A 422 14.19 -25.07 -12.81
C SER A 422 14.19 -26.58 -13.09
N ALA A 423 13.05 -27.19 -13.46
CA ALA A 423 12.97 -28.63 -13.76
C ALA A 423 13.90 -29.09 -14.89
N THR A 424 14.22 -28.19 -15.83
CA THR A 424 15.15 -28.45 -16.93
C THR A 424 16.45 -27.66 -16.83
N ALA A 425 16.60 -26.86 -15.77
CA ALA A 425 17.79 -26.06 -15.51
C ALA A 425 18.96 -26.93 -15.03
N ASP A 426 20.12 -26.30 -14.90
CA ASP A 426 21.28 -26.93 -14.28
C ASP A 426 20.94 -27.46 -12.87
N PRO A 427 21.28 -28.73 -12.52
CA PRO A 427 20.88 -29.30 -11.25
C PRO A 427 21.46 -28.58 -10.02
N ARG A 428 22.59 -27.87 -10.14
CA ARG A 428 23.12 -27.02 -9.07
C ARG A 428 22.19 -25.84 -8.82
N ARG A 429 21.74 -25.18 -9.87
CA ARG A 429 20.80 -24.05 -9.78
C ARG A 429 19.46 -24.47 -9.18
N ARG A 430 18.89 -25.60 -9.63
CA ARG A 430 17.68 -26.19 -9.03
C ARG A 430 17.85 -26.47 -7.54
N THR A 431 19.01 -27.00 -7.14
CA THR A 431 19.33 -27.26 -5.73
C THR A 431 19.30 -25.97 -4.90
N MET A 432 19.89 -24.86 -5.40
CA MET A 432 19.89 -23.59 -4.66
C MET A 432 18.49 -22.98 -4.55
N ILE A 433 17.69 -23.03 -5.61
CA ILE A 433 16.29 -22.55 -5.58
C ILE A 433 15.47 -23.39 -4.59
N ALA A 434 15.69 -24.70 -4.53
CA ALA A 434 15.05 -25.59 -3.55
C ALA A 434 15.41 -25.22 -2.11
N LEU A 435 16.67 -24.84 -1.85
CA LEU A 435 17.11 -24.37 -0.54
C LEU A 435 16.45 -23.04 -0.16
N ASP A 436 16.41 -22.07 -1.08
CA ASP A 436 15.79 -20.77 -0.84
C ASP A 436 14.28 -20.91 -0.57
N LEU A 437 13.57 -21.70 -1.40
CA LEU A 437 12.14 -21.99 -1.20
C LEU A 437 11.88 -22.77 0.09
N GLY A 438 12.70 -23.79 0.38
CA GLY A 438 12.58 -24.59 1.60
C GLY A 438 12.83 -23.77 2.87
N GLY A 439 13.80 -22.85 2.84
CA GLY A 439 14.07 -21.91 3.92
C GLY A 439 12.87 -21.01 4.20
N GLU A 440 12.31 -20.37 3.18
CA GLU A 440 11.13 -19.49 3.33
C GLU A 440 9.89 -20.26 3.81
N LEU A 441 9.65 -21.48 3.32
CA LEU A 441 8.57 -22.34 3.82
C LEU A 441 8.77 -22.70 5.30
N ALA A 442 10.00 -23.01 5.71
CA ALA A 442 10.33 -23.28 7.11
C ALA A 442 10.06 -22.05 7.99
N HIS A 443 10.42 -20.86 7.51
CA HIS A 443 10.15 -19.58 8.20
C HIS A 443 8.65 -19.25 8.30
N LEU A 444 7.85 -19.66 7.32
CA LEU A 444 6.38 -19.51 7.32
C LEU A 444 5.65 -20.61 8.11
N GLY A 445 6.37 -21.61 8.64
CA GLY A 445 5.78 -22.70 9.42
C GLY A 445 5.30 -23.91 8.60
N GLU A 446 5.48 -23.89 7.28
CA GLU A 446 5.10 -24.98 6.35
C GLU A 446 6.14 -26.13 6.36
N ARG A 447 6.31 -26.75 7.53
CA ARG A 447 7.43 -27.66 7.83
C ARG A 447 7.50 -28.90 6.96
N ASP A 448 6.35 -29.49 6.64
CA ASP A 448 6.30 -30.73 5.86
C ASP A 448 6.74 -30.49 4.43
N GLU A 449 6.36 -29.36 3.84
CA GLU A 449 6.78 -29.00 2.49
C GLU A 449 8.25 -28.56 2.46
N ALA A 450 8.68 -27.76 3.44
CA ALA A 450 10.08 -27.39 3.61
C ALA A 450 10.98 -28.63 3.70
N ARG A 451 10.60 -29.61 4.54
CA ARG A 451 11.35 -30.87 4.69
C ARG A 451 11.47 -31.63 3.37
N ARG A 452 10.38 -31.76 2.61
CA ARG A 452 10.41 -32.43 1.29
C ARG A 452 11.41 -31.76 0.33
N LEU A 453 11.43 -30.42 0.28
CA LEU A 453 12.35 -29.68 -0.57
C LEU A 453 13.80 -29.84 -0.14
N PHE A 454 14.08 -29.83 1.18
CA PHE A 454 15.42 -30.08 1.70
C PHE A 454 15.92 -31.49 1.38
N ASP A 455 15.05 -32.51 1.47
CA ASP A 455 15.38 -33.88 1.10
C ASP A 455 15.66 -34.02 -0.41
N GLU A 456 14.88 -33.34 -1.26
CA GLU A 456 15.15 -33.29 -2.71
C GLU A 456 16.47 -32.57 -3.02
N ALA A 457 16.73 -31.42 -2.40
CA ALA A 457 17.98 -30.69 -2.55
C ALA A 457 19.18 -31.55 -2.12
N ALA A 458 19.07 -32.31 -1.04
CA ALA A 458 20.10 -33.25 -0.60
C ALA A 458 20.34 -34.40 -1.60
N ALA A 459 19.27 -34.93 -2.20
CA ALA A 459 19.38 -35.96 -3.22
C ALA A 459 20.07 -35.44 -4.50
N LEU A 460 19.70 -34.25 -4.97
CA LEU A 460 20.32 -33.59 -6.12
C LEU A 460 21.81 -33.29 -5.84
N ALA A 461 22.12 -32.73 -4.67
CA ALA A 461 23.48 -32.35 -4.30
C ALA A 461 24.46 -33.54 -4.17
N ARG A 462 23.97 -34.74 -3.86
CA ARG A 462 24.81 -35.96 -3.86
C ARG A 462 25.28 -36.34 -5.26
N GLY A 463 24.44 -36.11 -6.27
CA GLY A 463 24.73 -36.41 -7.67
C GLY A 463 25.57 -35.36 -8.39
N LEU A 464 25.73 -34.17 -7.81
CA LEU A 464 26.54 -33.08 -8.36
C LEU A 464 28.04 -33.31 -8.19
N ASP A 465 28.79 -32.82 -9.18
CA ASP A 465 30.24 -32.68 -9.10
C ASP A 465 30.60 -31.48 -8.23
N GLY A 466 31.64 -31.63 -7.42
CA GLY A 466 32.10 -30.60 -6.50
C GLY A 466 31.50 -30.72 -5.09
N PRO A 467 32.28 -30.38 -4.05
CA PRO A 467 31.84 -30.53 -2.65
C PRO A 467 30.90 -29.42 -2.15
N GLU A 468 30.82 -28.27 -2.83
CA GLU A 468 30.12 -27.07 -2.35
C GLU A 468 28.58 -27.23 -2.23
N PRO A 469 27.86 -27.79 -3.22
CA PRO A 469 26.40 -27.91 -3.12
C PRO A 469 25.95 -28.78 -1.94
N LEU A 470 26.63 -29.92 -1.74
CA LEU A 470 26.32 -30.84 -0.63
C LEU A 470 26.61 -30.19 0.73
N ALA A 471 27.69 -29.41 0.82
CA ALA A 471 28.01 -28.68 2.03
C ALA A 471 26.98 -27.57 2.32
N ARG A 472 26.54 -26.80 1.31
CA ARG A 472 25.48 -25.79 1.47
C ARG A 472 24.18 -26.40 1.96
N VAL A 473 23.75 -27.52 1.36
CA VAL A 473 22.56 -28.25 1.81
C VAL A 473 22.73 -28.73 3.27
N ALA A 474 23.85 -29.39 3.59
CA ALA A 474 24.11 -29.91 4.94
C ALA A 474 24.09 -28.81 6.00
N LEU A 475 24.71 -27.65 5.71
CA LEU A 475 24.75 -26.50 6.61
C LEU A 475 23.36 -25.84 6.76
N THR A 476 22.58 -25.77 5.68
CA THR A 476 21.21 -25.23 5.73
C THR A 476 20.30 -26.12 6.57
N LEU A 477 20.34 -27.45 6.38
CA LEU A 477 19.60 -28.38 7.24
C LEU A 477 20.06 -28.30 8.70
N HIS A 478 21.36 -28.14 8.94
CA HIS A 478 21.90 -28.00 10.29
C HIS A 478 21.34 -26.75 10.99
N ALA A 479 21.24 -25.63 10.27
CA ALA A 479 20.68 -24.39 10.80
C ALA A 479 19.18 -24.51 11.14
N HIS A 480 18.39 -25.18 10.31
CA HIS A 480 16.94 -25.31 10.53
C HIS A 480 16.52 -26.45 11.47
N TYR A 481 17.28 -27.55 11.53
CA TYR A 481 16.86 -28.77 12.22
C TYR A 481 17.88 -29.33 13.22
N GLY A 482 19.03 -28.67 13.39
CA GLY A 482 20.07 -29.05 14.33
C GLY A 482 21.03 -30.14 13.83
N LEU A 483 22.01 -30.48 14.66
CA LEU A 483 23.11 -31.40 14.30
C LEU A 483 22.61 -32.80 13.97
N ASP A 484 21.76 -33.38 14.82
CA ASP A 484 21.33 -34.77 14.71
C ASP A 484 20.66 -35.07 13.35
N GLN A 485 19.87 -34.11 12.85
CA GLN A 485 19.15 -34.24 11.58
C GLN A 485 20.04 -34.02 10.36
N ALA A 486 21.14 -33.29 10.51
CA ALA A 486 22.06 -32.96 9.41
C ALA A 486 23.34 -33.80 9.42
N LEU A 487 23.59 -34.60 10.46
CA LEU A 487 24.89 -35.21 10.76
C LEU A 487 25.44 -36.06 9.61
N ASP A 488 24.61 -36.91 9.01
CA ASP A 488 25.05 -37.78 7.90
C ASP A 488 25.43 -36.96 6.65
N LEU A 489 24.70 -35.88 6.36
CA LEU A 489 25.02 -34.98 5.26
C LEU A 489 26.29 -34.17 5.56
N LEU A 490 26.46 -33.70 6.80
CA LEU A 490 27.67 -32.99 7.24
C LEU A 490 28.90 -33.89 7.11
N ARG A 491 28.83 -35.16 7.56
CA ARG A 491 29.92 -36.14 7.39
C ARG A 491 30.24 -36.40 5.92
N ALA A 492 29.20 -36.59 5.09
CA ALA A 492 29.38 -36.83 3.66
C ALA A 492 30.00 -35.63 2.94
N ALA A 493 29.55 -34.41 3.26
CA ALA A 493 30.12 -33.17 2.74
C ALA A 493 31.57 -32.99 3.20
N HIS A 494 31.85 -33.22 4.47
CA HIS A 494 33.19 -33.07 5.06
C HIS A 494 34.20 -34.02 4.43
N ALA A 495 33.81 -35.30 4.26
CA ALA A 495 34.64 -36.29 3.59
C ALA A 495 34.97 -35.93 2.13
N ARG A 496 34.06 -35.23 1.43
CA ARG A 496 34.27 -34.75 0.05
C ARG A 496 35.11 -33.48 -0.03
N LEU A 497 34.90 -32.52 0.87
CA LEU A 497 35.53 -31.18 0.81
C LEU A 497 36.91 -31.13 1.47
N VAL A 498 37.02 -31.72 2.66
CA VAL A 498 38.17 -31.56 3.56
C VAL A 498 38.94 -32.88 3.68
N GLY A 499 38.23 -33.96 3.94
CA GLY A 499 38.80 -35.25 4.31
C GLY A 499 39.29 -35.29 5.77
N GLY A 500 39.66 -36.48 6.24
CA GLY A 500 40.02 -36.71 7.64
C GLY A 500 38.81 -36.87 8.57
N SER A 501 39.05 -37.03 9.87
CA SER A 501 37.99 -37.17 10.88
C SER A 501 38.14 -36.08 11.92
N VAL A 502 37.07 -35.32 12.12
CA VAL A 502 36.90 -34.35 13.20
C VAL A 502 35.71 -34.77 14.06
N PRO A 503 35.64 -34.34 15.33
CA PRO A 503 34.45 -34.51 16.16
C PRO A 503 33.18 -33.97 15.47
N ASP A 504 32.04 -34.64 15.69
CA ASP A 504 30.77 -34.33 15.00
C ASP A 504 30.31 -32.88 15.21
N ASP A 505 30.56 -32.32 16.40
CA ASP A 505 30.24 -30.94 16.77
C ASP A 505 31.10 -29.88 16.06
N ARG A 506 32.20 -30.31 15.40
CA ARG A 506 33.08 -29.44 14.62
C ARG A 506 32.90 -29.54 13.11
N LEU A 507 32.14 -30.51 12.62
CA LEU A 507 31.96 -30.75 11.17
C LEU A 507 31.46 -29.49 10.44
N ALA A 508 30.44 -28.84 10.98
CA ALA A 508 29.84 -27.65 10.34
C ALA A 508 30.82 -26.48 10.25
N LEU A 509 31.54 -26.16 11.34
CA LEU A 509 32.53 -25.08 11.36
C LEU A 509 33.71 -25.35 10.42
N ASP A 510 34.20 -26.59 10.39
CA ASP A 510 35.31 -26.98 9.52
C ASP A 510 34.89 -26.88 8.05
N LEU A 511 33.69 -27.36 7.71
CA LEU A 511 33.10 -27.20 6.37
C LEU A 511 33.01 -25.73 5.96
N ILE A 512 32.45 -24.87 6.82
CA ILE A 512 32.29 -23.45 6.53
C ILE A 512 33.64 -22.78 6.29
N PHE A 513 34.64 -23.06 7.13
CA PHE A 513 35.98 -22.49 6.98
C PHE A 513 36.59 -22.84 5.62
N HIS A 514 36.47 -24.10 5.21
CA HIS A 514 36.97 -24.57 3.92
C HIS A 514 36.18 -23.99 2.73
N LEU A 515 34.84 -23.89 2.83
CA LEU A 515 34.02 -23.22 1.82
C LEU A 515 34.39 -21.75 1.67
N ALA A 516 34.51 -21.00 2.77
CA ALA A 516 34.89 -19.59 2.75
C ALA A 516 36.29 -19.40 2.15
N SER A 517 37.25 -20.28 2.49
CA SER A 517 38.60 -20.24 1.92
C SER A 517 38.59 -20.48 0.41
N HIS A 518 37.83 -21.48 -0.06
CA HIS A 518 37.70 -21.77 -1.48
C HIS A 518 37.01 -20.62 -2.23
N ALA A 519 35.95 -20.05 -1.65
CA ALA A 519 35.23 -18.91 -2.23
C ALA A 519 36.14 -17.68 -2.38
N ARG A 520 36.97 -17.38 -1.36
CA ARG A 520 37.97 -16.29 -1.44
C ARG A 520 39.00 -16.51 -2.55
N GLN A 521 39.50 -17.73 -2.70
CA GLN A 521 40.49 -18.06 -3.74
C GLN A 521 39.88 -18.02 -5.14
N GLY A 522 38.62 -18.44 -5.27
CA GLY A 522 37.88 -18.44 -6.54
C GLY A 522 37.28 -17.09 -6.93
N GLY A 523 37.19 -16.14 -6.01
CA GLY A 523 36.47 -14.87 -6.24
C GLY A 523 34.95 -15.05 -6.34
N ASP A 524 34.38 -16.04 -5.64
CA ASP A 524 32.95 -16.33 -5.63
C ASP A 524 32.27 -15.62 -4.46
N ASP A 525 31.71 -14.44 -4.73
CA ASP A 525 31.07 -13.60 -3.71
C ASP A 525 29.76 -14.19 -3.16
N GLU A 526 29.06 -15.01 -3.94
CA GLU A 526 27.82 -15.66 -3.49
C GLU A 526 28.15 -16.76 -2.47
N ALA A 527 29.07 -17.65 -2.82
CA ALA A 527 29.54 -18.71 -1.92
C ALA A 527 30.22 -18.13 -0.67
N LEU A 528 30.95 -17.02 -0.83
CA LEU A 528 31.57 -16.32 0.30
C LEU A 528 30.51 -15.73 1.23
N THR A 529 29.48 -15.09 0.69
CA THR A 529 28.36 -14.53 1.46
C THR A 529 27.67 -15.62 2.29
N PHE A 530 27.31 -16.73 1.65
CA PHE A 530 26.72 -17.89 2.33
C PHE A 530 27.63 -18.39 3.47
N SER A 531 28.92 -18.58 3.20
CA SER A 531 29.86 -19.15 4.17
C SER A 531 30.07 -18.22 5.37
N LEU A 532 30.22 -16.91 5.14
CA LEU A 532 30.39 -15.93 6.20
C LEU A 532 29.14 -15.82 7.09
N TRP A 533 27.93 -15.87 6.50
CA TRP A 533 26.67 -15.92 7.25
C TRP A 533 26.53 -17.19 8.08
N ALA A 534 26.74 -18.37 7.46
CA ALA A 534 26.69 -19.63 8.16
C ALA A 534 27.71 -19.69 9.31
N GLN A 535 28.93 -19.13 9.10
CA GLN A 535 29.93 -19.04 10.18
C GLN A 535 29.42 -18.18 11.31
N HIS A 536 28.92 -16.99 10.98
CA HIS A 536 28.44 -16.01 11.93
C HIS A 536 27.35 -16.59 12.84
N ASP A 537 26.38 -17.30 12.27
CA ASP A 537 25.24 -17.86 13.01
C ASP A 537 25.67 -19.03 13.91
N ILE A 538 26.52 -19.93 13.42
CA ILE A 538 26.98 -21.10 14.20
C ILE A 538 27.89 -20.69 15.37
N ILE A 539 28.73 -19.66 15.19
CA ILE A 539 29.62 -19.20 16.27
C ILE A 539 28.91 -18.29 17.27
N TRP A 540 27.66 -17.88 17.06
CA TRP A 540 27.01 -16.92 17.95
C TRP A 540 26.92 -17.45 19.38
N GLY A 541 27.61 -16.76 20.30
CA GLY A 541 27.63 -17.09 21.72
C GLY A 541 28.72 -16.31 22.47
N PRO A 542 28.76 -16.45 23.81
CA PRO A 542 29.77 -15.80 24.63
C PRO A 542 31.18 -16.16 24.15
N GLY A 543 32.04 -15.15 24.02
CA GLY A 543 33.43 -15.35 23.58
C GLY A 543 33.71 -15.00 22.11
N THR A 544 32.70 -15.03 21.23
CA THR A 544 32.92 -14.96 19.76
C THR A 544 32.71 -13.58 19.14
N ALA A 545 32.30 -12.56 19.92
CA ALA A 545 32.01 -11.21 19.43
C ALA A 545 33.14 -10.59 18.58
N GLY A 546 34.41 -10.83 18.93
CA GLY A 546 35.59 -10.40 18.17
C GLY A 546 35.60 -10.91 16.73
N GLU A 547 35.35 -12.21 16.60
CA GLU A 547 35.27 -12.89 15.31
C GLU A 547 34.04 -12.43 14.50
N ARG A 548 32.89 -12.25 15.16
CA ARG A 548 31.67 -11.77 14.49
C ARG A 548 31.79 -10.33 13.97
N VAL A 549 32.54 -9.46 14.66
CA VAL A 549 32.89 -8.14 14.11
C VAL A 549 33.78 -8.26 12.87
N ALA A 550 34.68 -9.24 12.79
CA ALA A 550 35.47 -9.46 11.58
C ALA A 550 34.59 -9.97 10.42
N LEU A 551 33.75 -10.98 10.67
CA LEU A 551 32.85 -11.57 9.68
C LEU A 551 31.86 -10.56 9.10
N THR A 552 31.17 -9.80 9.95
CA THR A 552 30.24 -8.73 9.50
C THR A 552 30.96 -7.64 8.72
N GLY A 553 32.22 -7.34 9.04
CA GLY A 553 33.03 -6.39 8.27
C GLY A 553 33.33 -6.88 6.85
N GLU A 554 33.65 -8.17 6.71
CA GLU A 554 33.85 -8.79 5.41
C GLU A 554 32.54 -8.87 4.61
N LEU A 555 31.43 -9.23 5.25
CA LEU A 555 30.08 -9.24 4.66
C LEU A 555 29.67 -7.86 4.13
N ILE A 556 29.88 -6.78 4.89
CA ILE A 556 29.66 -5.39 4.42
C ILE A 556 30.54 -5.09 3.20
N GLY A 557 31.79 -5.56 3.20
CA GLY A 557 32.68 -5.47 2.06
C GLY A 557 32.18 -6.22 0.84
N VAL A 558 31.51 -7.37 1.02
CA VAL A 558 30.88 -8.15 -0.07
C VAL A 558 29.67 -7.42 -0.60
N ALA A 559 28.78 -7.01 0.29
CA ALA A 559 27.57 -6.28 -0.05
C ALA A 559 27.83 -5.04 -0.91
N ARG A 560 28.86 -4.25 -0.55
CA ARG A 560 29.20 -3.03 -1.31
C ARG A 560 29.73 -3.30 -2.71
N ARG A 561 30.50 -4.37 -2.92
CA ARG A 561 31.04 -4.70 -4.25
C ARG A 561 30.02 -5.41 -5.13
N THR A 562 29.07 -6.14 -4.55
CA THR A 562 27.94 -6.75 -5.26
C THR A 562 26.73 -5.83 -5.39
N ASN A 563 26.77 -4.64 -4.77
CA ASN A 563 25.65 -3.69 -4.69
C ASN A 563 24.38 -4.30 -4.07
N ASP A 564 24.55 -5.12 -3.04
CA ASP A 564 23.49 -5.77 -2.28
C ASP A 564 23.16 -4.95 -1.02
N SER A 565 22.10 -4.13 -1.11
CA SER A 565 21.68 -3.25 0.00
C SER A 565 21.09 -4.01 1.19
N GLU A 566 20.43 -5.15 0.96
CA GLU A 566 19.85 -5.95 2.04
C GLU A 566 20.97 -6.62 2.85
N LEU A 567 21.95 -7.20 2.17
CA LEU A 567 23.10 -7.81 2.81
C LEU A 567 23.89 -6.79 3.63
N GLU A 568 24.14 -5.60 3.07
CA GLU A 568 24.84 -4.54 3.81
C GLU A 568 24.08 -4.15 5.06
N HIS A 569 22.76 -4.02 4.95
CA HIS A 569 21.88 -3.67 6.07
C HIS A 569 21.96 -4.70 7.20
N PHE A 570 21.71 -5.98 6.92
CA PHE A 570 21.73 -7.03 7.94
C PHE A 570 23.12 -7.21 8.57
N ALA A 571 24.19 -7.17 7.77
CA ALA A 571 25.55 -7.28 8.30
C ALA A 571 25.93 -6.09 9.20
N THR A 572 25.43 -4.89 8.89
CA THR A 572 25.64 -3.68 9.70
C THR A 572 24.85 -3.74 11.01
N ALA A 573 23.61 -4.24 10.97
CA ALA A 573 22.79 -4.47 12.17
C ALA A 573 23.50 -5.43 13.15
N LEU A 574 23.96 -6.59 12.68
CA LEU A 574 24.61 -7.57 13.56
C LEU A 574 25.99 -7.12 14.06
N ARG A 575 26.63 -6.18 13.35
CA ARG A 575 27.91 -5.60 13.77
C ARG A 575 27.76 -4.75 15.04
N TRP A 576 26.74 -3.90 15.15
CA TRP A 576 26.57 -3.09 16.36
C TRP A 576 26.27 -3.99 17.58
N VAL A 577 25.54 -5.08 17.40
CA VAL A 577 25.27 -6.07 18.45
C VAL A 577 26.57 -6.69 18.98
N ALA A 578 27.44 -7.15 18.07
CA ALA A 578 28.74 -7.72 18.46
C ALA A 578 29.68 -6.66 19.09
N MET A 579 29.53 -5.38 18.74
CA MET A 579 30.27 -4.28 19.41
C MET A 579 29.78 -4.04 20.84
N ILE A 580 28.47 -4.15 21.11
CA ILE A 580 27.96 -4.09 22.48
C ILE A 580 28.52 -5.23 23.32
N GLU A 581 28.55 -6.46 22.80
CA GLU A 581 29.15 -7.60 23.50
C GLU A 581 30.60 -7.37 23.91
N GLN A 582 31.36 -6.59 23.13
CA GLN A 582 32.74 -6.22 23.45
C GLN A 582 32.86 -5.05 24.43
N GLY A 583 31.76 -4.37 24.76
CA GLY A 583 31.79 -3.11 25.50
C GLY A 583 32.42 -1.96 24.71
N ASP A 584 32.27 -1.95 23.38
CA ASP A 584 32.83 -0.91 22.50
C ASP A 584 31.83 0.24 22.30
N PRO A 585 32.08 1.45 22.83
CA PRO A 585 31.14 2.58 22.76
C PRO A 585 30.90 3.10 21.34
N ARG A 586 31.73 2.72 20.36
CA ARG A 586 31.56 3.11 18.95
C ARG A 586 30.32 2.48 18.30
N TYR A 587 29.64 1.56 18.99
CA TYR A 587 28.41 0.94 18.49
C TYR A 587 27.32 1.99 18.18
N LEU A 588 27.23 3.08 18.95
CA LEU A 588 26.23 4.14 18.77
C LEU A 588 26.42 4.88 17.44
N ASP A 589 27.66 5.27 17.14
CA ASP A 589 27.98 5.94 15.87
C ASP A 589 27.66 5.03 14.68
N HIS A 590 27.96 3.73 14.83
CA HIS A 590 27.67 2.72 13.81
C HIS A 590 26.17 2.54 13.60
N PHE A 591 25.40 2.44 14.69
CA PHE A 591 23.95 2.32 14.64
C PHE A 591 23.27 3.56 14.03
N HIS A 592 23.71 4.77 14.40
CA HIS A 592 23.12 5.99 13.85
C HIS A 592 23.34 6.12 12.33
N ASP A 593 24.53 5.77 11.82
CA ASP A 593 24.77 5.73 10.37
C ASP A 593 23.87 4.72 9.67
N TYR A 594 23.79 3.51 10.24
CA TYR A 594 22.90 2.44 9.79
C TYR A 594 21.44 2.89 9.71
N ALA A 595 20.85 3.33 10.83
CA ALA A 595 19.44 3.71 10.89
C ALA A 595 19.10 4.87 9.93
N ALA A 596 20.02 5.83 9.79
CA ALA A 596 19.85 6.93 8.84
C ALA A 596 19.88 6.47 7.39
N ARG A 597 20.69 5.45 7.04
CA ARG A 597 20.73 4.88 5.70
C ARG A 597 19.48 4.04 5.40
N SER A 598 19.05 3.20 6.35
CA SER A 598 17.89 2.33 6.19
C SER A 598 16.60 3.13 5.98
N ARG A 599 16.41 4.23 6.73
CA ARG A 599 15.24 5.12 6.52
C ARG A 599 15.25 5.87 5.18
N ARG A 600 16.44 6.11 4.60
CA ARG A 600 16.57 6.79 3.29
C ARG A 600 16.43 5.85 2.09
N SER A 601 16.53 4.54 2.27
CA SER A 601 16.48 3.58 1.17
C SER A 601 15.10 3.49 0.51
N GLY A 602 14.04 3.85 1.25
CA GLY A 602 12.66 3.68 0.83
C GLY A 602 12.17 2.22 0.84
N GLN A 603 12.98 1.27 1.31
CA GLN A 603 12.61 -0.13 1.45
C GLN A 603 11.98 -0.39 2.82
N SER A 604 10.73 -0.89 2.83
CA SER A 604 9.94 -1.05 4.06
C SER A 604 10.57 -2.03 5.05
N ASN A 605 11.12 -3.15 4.57
CA ASN A 605 11.78 -4.15 5.41
C ASN A 605 13.02 -3.61 6.14
N LEU A 606 13.81 -2.75 5.48
CA LEU A 606 15.01 -2.15 6.08
C LEU A 606 14.65 -1.07 7.11
N ALA A 607 13.64 -0.25 6.83
CA ALA A 607 13.15 0.74 7.79
C ALA A 607 12.61 0.08 9.08
N MET A 608 11.80 -0.97 8.91
CA MET A 608 11.26 -1.79 10.01
C MET A 608 12.34 -2.32 10.95
N THR A 609 13.35 -2.98 10.40
CA THR A 609 14.44 -3.58 11.18
C THR A 609 15.28 -2.52 11.90
N ALA A 610 15.48 -1.35 11.29
CA ALA A 610 16.14 -0.22 11.96
C ALA A 610 15.32 0.37 13.12
N ASP A 611 13.99 0.42 13.01
CA ASP A 611 13.13 0.90 14.09
C ASP A 611 13.09 -0.06 15.28
N ILE A 612 13.22 -1.37 15.03
CA ILE A 612 13.37 -2.39 16.08
C ILE A 612 14.66 -2.20 16.85
N ASP A 613 15.77 -2.09 16.11
CA ASP A 613 17.08 -1.83 16.70
C ASP A 613 17.07 -0.51 17.50
N ALA A 614 16.35 0.51 17.03
CA ALA A 614 16.15 1.77 17.75
C ALA A 614 15.40 1.56 19.08
N GLY A 615 14.35 0.73 19.08
CA GLY A 615 13.61 0.36 20.30
C GLY A 615 14.49 -0.36 21.32
N ILE A 616 15.31 -1.31 20.85
CA ILE A 616 16.28 -2.04 21.68
C ILE A 616 17.28 -1.08 22.34
N LEU A 617 17.85 -0.15 21.56
CA LEU A 617 18.83 0.80 22.06
C LEU A 617 18.20 1.90 22.94
N ALA A 618 16.94 2.28 22.68
CA ALA A 618 16.19 3.14 23.58
C ALA A 618 15.99 2.48 24.94
N ALA A 619 15.64 1.18 24.98
CA ALA A 619 15.54 0.41 26.22
C ALA A 619 16.90 0.31 26.94
N LEU A 620 17.98 0.03 26.21
CA LEU A 620 19.35 0.01 26.76
C LEU A 620 19.72 1.35 27.42
N ALA A 621 19.36 2.46 26.79
CA ALA A 621 19.65 3.81 27.28
C ALA A 621 18.68 4.28 28.38
N GLY A 622 17.69 3.48 28.77
CA GLY A 622 16.67 3.84 29.77
C GLY A 622 15.58 4.78 29.24
N ARG A 623 15.50 5.01 27.93
CA ARG A 623 14.42 5.78 27.29
C ARG A 623 13.19 4.89 27.07
N PHE A 624 12.62 4.37 28.16
CA PHE A 624 11.58 3.35 28.09
C PHE A 624 10.31 3.81 27.38
N ALA A 625 9.90 5.08 27.52
CA ALA A 625 8.73 5.60 26.82
C ALA A 625 8.92 5.60 25.28
N GLU A 626 10.13 5.90 24.81
CA GLU A 626 10.47 5.82 23.39
C GLU A 626 10.43 4.36 22.91
N ALA A 627 11.08 3.45 23.65
CA ALA A 627 11.05 2.02 23.35
C ALA A 627 9.61 1.47 23.29
N GLU A 628 8.74 1.85 24.24
CA GLU A 628 7.33 1.45 24.26
C GLU A 628 6.53 2.02 23.08
N SER A 629 6.81 3.26 22.67
CA SER A 629 6.10 3.91 21.56
C SER A 629 6.33 3.22 20.21
N LEU A 630 7.47 2.54 20.06
CA LEU A 630 7.83 1.81 18.85
C LEU A 630 7.20 0.41 18.80
N LEU A 631 6.82 -0.17 19.95
CA LEU A 631 6.30 -1.55 20.01
C LEU A 631 5.02 -1.80 19.20
N PRO A 632 3.99 -0.91 19.18
CA PRO A 632 2.81 -1.11 18.35
C PRO A 632 3.14 -1.19 16.88
N GLU A 633 4.06 -0.33 16.42
CA GLU A 633 4.52 -0.28 15.03
C GLU A 633 5.28 -1.56 14.69
N ILE A 634 6.27 -1.92 15.50
CA ILE A 634 7.05 -3.16 15.37
C ILE A 634 6.12 -4.38 15.30
N ARG A 635 5.15 -4.51 16.22
CA ARG A 635 4.18 -5.61 16.23
C ARG A 635 3.25 -5.64 15.03
N ALA A 636 2.97 -4.49 14.43
CA ALA A 636 2.04 -4.43 13.32
C ALA A 636 2.63 -5.09 12.08
N VAL A 637 3.94 -4.97 11.90
CA VAL A 637 4.73 -5.47 10.77
C VAL A 637 5.07 -6.97 10.88
N SER A 638 5.06 -7.51 12.09
CA SER A 638 5.49 -8.87 12.41
C SER A 638 4.48 -9.91 11.93
N HIS A 639 4.52 -10.27 10.64
CA HIS A 639 3.68 -11.33 10.07
C HIS A 639 4.14 -12.75 10.39
N HIS A 640 5.30 -12.90 11.01
CA HIS A 640 5.93 -14.19 11.25
C HIS A 640 5.90 -14.54 12.74
N GLU A 641 5.52 -15.77 13.06
CA GLU A 641 5.51 -16.28 14.44
C GLU A 641 6.87 -16.08 15.13
N HIS A 642 7.98 -16.30 14.41
CA HIS A 642 9.34 -16.11 14.93
C HIS A 642 9.63 -14.66 15.31
N PHE A 643 9.21 -13.70 14.49
CA PHE A 643 9.46 -12.29 14.74
C PHE A 643 8.54 -11.73 15.83
N THR A 644 7.29 -12.18 15.87
CA THR A 644 6.36 -11.88 16.98
C THR A 644 6.88 -12.41 18.31
N SER A 645 7.46 -13.61 18.31
CA SER A 645 8.12 -14.22 19.46
C SER A 645 9.30 -13.38 19.97
N MET A 646 10.15 -12.88 19.06
CA MET A 646 11.25 -11.97 19.40
C MET A 646 10.77 -10.61 19.96
N VAL A 647 9.70 -10.04 19.40
CA VAL A 647 9.09 -8.78 19.90
C VAL A 647 8.50 -8.96 21.29
N ASN A 648 7.84 -10.09 21.55
CA ASN A 648 7.39 -10.46 22.88
C ASN A 648 8.57 -10.61 23.85
N HIS A 649 9.68 -11.23 23.43
CA HIS A 649 10.90 -11.28 24.25
C HIS A 649 11.40 -9.89 24.63
N HIS A 650 11.54 -8.99 23.66
CA HIS A 650 12.04 -7.65 23.96
C HIS A 650 11.10 -6.87 24.87
N LEU A 651 9.79 -7.02 24.71
CA LEU A 651 8.82 -6.48 25.67
C LEU A 651 9.03 -7.08 27.07
N TRP A 652 9.26 -8.39 27.19
CA TRP A 652 9.59 -9.01 28.48
C TRP A 652 10.86 -8.40 29.09
N ALA A 653 11.92 -8.19 28.29
CA ALA A 653 13.17 -7.60 28.75
C ALA A 653 12.97 -6.15 29.22
N LEU A 654 12.19 -5.37 28.49
CA LEU A 654 11.81 -4.01 28.86
C LEU A 654 11.03 -3.97 30.20
N ARG A 655 10.05 -4.87 30.36
CA ARG A 655 9.29 -5.00 31.61
C ARG A 655 10.15 -5.48 32.77
N SER A 656 11.15 -6.33 32.49
CA SER A 656 12.16 -6.75 33.46
C SER A 656 12.98 -5.57 33.97
N LEU A 657 13.44 -4.69 33.09
CA LEU A 657 14.18 -3.46 33.44
C LEU A 657 13.34 -2.45 34.22
N GLN A 658 12.03 -2.43 34.03
CA GLN A 658 11.12 -1.57 34.78
C GLN A 658 10.67 -2.18 36.12
N GLY A 659 10.91 -3.48 36.34
CA GLY A 659 10.44 -4.21 37.52
C GLY A 659 8.94 -4.52 37.50
N ARG A 660 8.30 -4.58 36.31
CA ARG A 660 6.86 -4.82 36.17
C ARG A 660 6.55 -6.32 36.04
N VAL A 661 6.72 -7.05 37.14
CA VAL A 661 6.64 -8.53 37.17
C VAL A 661 5.29 -9.08 36.68
N ALA A 662 4.17 -8.43 37.04
CA ALA A 662 2.84 -8.86 36.58
C ALA A 662 2.70 -8.78 35.06
N GLU A 663 3.23 -7.72 34.44
CA GLU A 663 3.22 -7.59 32.98
C GLU A 663 4.18 -8.59 32.32
N GLN A 664 5.33 -8.91 32.94
CA GLN A 664 6.22 -9.97 32.44
C GLN A 664 5.51 -11.33 32.38
N GLN A 665 4.73 -11.68 33.41
CA GLN A 665 3.97 -12.94 33.43
C GLN A 665 2.92 -13.00 32.30
N GLN A 666 2.29 -11.88 31.96
CA GLN A 666 1.38 -11.81 30.82
C GLN A 666 2.11 -12.05 29.49
N VAL A 667 3.27 -11.45 29.30
CA VAL A 667 4.08 -11.66 28.07
C VAL A 667 4.57 -13.11 27.96
N LEU A 668 4.94 -13.74 29.08
CA LEU A 668 5.32 -15.16 29.10
C LEU A 668 4.16 -16.08 28.68
N HIS A 669 2.92 -15.72 29.02
CA HIS A 669 1.75 -16.47 28.56
C HIS A 669 1.68 -16.49 27.03
N ASP A 670 1.91 -15.34 26.39
CA ASP A 670 1.91 -15.22 24.93
C ASP A 670 3.09 -16.00 24.30
N LEU A 671 4.26 -16.00 24.94
CA LEU A 671 5.44 -16.73 24.46
C LEU A 671 5.29 -18.27 24.56
N ARG A 672 4.54 -18.79 25.54
CA ARG A 672 4.26 -20.24 25.66
C ARG A 672 3.47 -20.80 24.49
N GLY A 673 2.66 -19.96 23.84
CA GLY A 673 1.86 -20.35 22.69
C GLY A 673 2.67 -20.54 21.40
N GLY A 674 3.93 -20.09 21.37
CA GLY A 674 4.81 -20.16 20.19
C GLY A 674 6.12 -20.89 20.45
N GLU A 675 6.92 -21.06 19.39
CA GLU A 675 8.25 -21.66 19.47
C GLU A 675 9.32 -20.62 19.79
N HIS A 676 9.34 -20.16 21.05
CA HIS A 676 10.42 -19.32 21.56
C HIS A 676 11.52 -20.17 22.21
N PRO A 677 12.82 -20.00 21.86
CA PRO A 677 13.89 -20.89 22.30
C PRO A 677 14.23 -20.81 23.80
N CYS A 678 13.81 -19.75 24.49
CA CYS A 678 14.26 -19.49 25.87
C CYS A 678 13.14 -19.33 26.91
N VAL A 679 11.90 -19.77 26.63
CA VAL A 679 10.76 -19.54 27.56
C VAL A 679 11.08 -19.98 28.98
N ALA A 680 11.66 -21.17 29.17
CA ALA A 680 12.01 -21.69 30.49
C ALA A 680 12.99 -20.79 31.26
N VAL A 681 13.97 -20.19 30.60
CA VAL A 681 14.93 -19.26 31.25
C VAL A 681 14.25 -17.94 31.60
N LEU A 682 13.35 -17.45 30.75
CA LEU A 682 12.59 -16.23 31.03
C LEU A 682 11.63 -16.42 32.21
N GLU A 683 10.98 -17.58 32.30
CA GLU A 683 10.16 -17.99 33.45
C GLU A 683 11.00 -18.04 34.73
N ALA A 684 12.18 -18.65 34.67
CA ALA A 684 13.08 -18.75 35.81
C ALA A 684 13.57 -17.38 36.31
N LEU A 685 13.94 -16.48 35.39
CA LEU A 685 14.33 -15.10 35.70
C LEU A 685 13.17 -14.31 36.30
N THR A 686 11.96 -14.49 35.77
CA THR A 686 10.74 -13.84 36.30
C THR A 686 10.38 -14.38 37.68
N ALA A 687 10.55 -15.69 37.91
CA ALA A 687 10.35 -16.32 39.21
C ALA A 687 11.31 -15.76 40.27
N LEU A 688 12.60 -15.59 39.92
CA LEU A 688 13.58 -14.94 40.80
C LEU A 688 13.19 -13.49 41.11
N GLN A 689 12.70 -12.72 40.13
CA GLN A 689 12.21 -11.35 40.35
C GLN A 689 10.95 -11.31 41.22
N ALA A 690 10.10 -12.33 41.13
CA ALA A 690 8.91 -12.48 41.97
C ALA A 690 9.21 -13.03 43.38
N GLY A 691 10.44 -13.47 43.65
CA GLY A 691 10.82 -14.13 44.91
C GLY A 691 10.45 -15.61 45.01
N ASP A 692 10.02 -16.26 43.92
CA ASP A 692 9.71 -17.70 43.86
C ASP A 692 10.99 -18.51 43.56
N LEU A 693 11.79 -18.71 44.61
CA LEU A 693 13.05 -19.43 44.53
C LEU A 693 12.87 -20.93 44.18
N ASP A 694 11.78 -21.54 44.63
CA ASP A 694 11.50 -22.96 44.38
C ASP A 694 11.24 -23.21 42.88
N LEU A 695 10.49 -22.33 42.22
CA LEU A 695 10.27 -22.40 40.78
C LEU A 695 11.56 -22.16 40.00
N ALA A 696 12.37 -21.18 40.41
CA ALA A 696 13.67 -20.93 39.80
C ALA A 696 14.59 -22.15 39.89
N LEU A 697 14.68 -22.81 41.05
CA LEU A 697 15.51 -24.01 41.24
C LEU A 697 15.06 -25.19 40.36
N ARG A 698 13.75 -25.34 40.11
CA ARG A 698 13.24 -26.35 39.18
C ARG A 698 13.77 -26.11 37.76
N HIS A 699 13.65 -24.89 37.26
CA HIS A 699 14.18 -24.55 35.93
C HIS A 699 15.71 -24.69 35.84
N TYR A 700 16.44 -24.42 36.93
CA TYR A 700 17.89 -24.68 36.95
C TYR A 700 18.22 -26.16 36.81
N ALA A 701 17.41 -27.04 37.42
CA ALA A 701 17.58 -28.49 37.32
C ALA A 701 17.26 -29.04 35.92
N ASP A 702 16.39 -28.37 35.16
CA ASP A 702 16.06 -28.75 33.77
C ASP A 702 17.25 -28.56 32.80
N GLY A 703 18.23 -27.74 33.19
CA GLY A 703 19.50 -27.58 32.49
C GLY A 703 19.59 -26.36 31.57
N GLU A 704 20.79 -26.15 31.03
CA GLU A 704 21.11 -25.04 30.13
C GLU A 704 20.37 -25.17 28.78
N PRO A 705 19.93 -24.05 28.17
CA PRO A 705 19.39 -24.05 26.81
C PRO A 705 20.37 -24.66 25.80
N ARG A 706 19.83 -25.33 24.78
CA ARG A 706 20.66 -25.93 23.72
C ARG A 706 21.26 -24.89 22.79
N GLU A 707 20.56 -23.78 22.59
CA GLU A 707 20.91 -22.70 21.69
C GLU A 707 22.01 -21.82 22.29
N ARG A 708 23.18 -21.76 21.64
CA ARG A 708 24.32 -20.97 22.11
C ARG A 708 24.01 -19.47 22.26
N MET A 709 23.12 -18.93 21.42
CA MET A 709 22.68 -17.53 21.50
C MET A 709 21.86 -17.20 22.76
N ALA A 710 21.31 -18.22 23.44
CA ALA A 710 20.59 -18.08 24.70
C ALA A 710 21.51 -18.19 25.94
N ARG A 711 22.75 -18.65 25.76
CA ARG A 711 23.71 -18.84 26.86
C ARG A 711 23.98 -17.59 27.71
N PRO A 712 24.09 -16.36 27.16
CA PRO A 712 24.24 -15.15 27.99
C PRO A 712 23.11 -14.97 29.02
N LEU A 713 21.85 -15.20 28.62
CA LEU A 713 20.70 -15.21 29.52
C LEU A 713 20.80 -16.30 30.59
N TRP A 714 21.24 -17.50 30.22
CA TRP A 714 21.48 -18.58 31.18
C TRP A 714 22.57 -18.24 32.20
N LEU A 715 23.68 -17.65 31.76
CA LEU A 715 24.78 -17.24 32.65
C LEU A 715 24.32 -16.18 33.67
N ARG A 716 23.47 -15.23 33.24
CA ARG A 716 22.80 -14.29 34.14
C ARG A 716 21.92 -15.04 35.16
N PHE A 717 21.07 -15.94 34.68
CA PHE A 717 20.19 -16.73 35.55
C PHE A 717 20.98 -17.55 36.58
N GLN A 718 22.02 -18.26 36.15
CA GLN A 718 22.93 -19.03 37.01
C GLN A 718 23.57 -18.16 38.09
N ALA A 719 24.00 -16.94 37.75
CA ALA A 719 24.54 -16.00 38.73
C ALA A 719 23.49 -15.56 39.76
N GLN A 720 22.28 -15.21 39.29
CA GLN A 720 21.20 -14.73 40.14
C GLN A 720 20.71 -15.80 41.11
N ILE A 721 20.56 -17.05 40.65
CA ILE A 721 20.14 -18.16 41.52
C ILE A 721 21.23 -18.56 42.51
N ALA A 722 22.51 -18.56 42.10
CA ALA A 722 23.63 -18.80 43.01
C ALA A 722 23.69 -17.74 44.12
N ALA A 723 23.53 -16.46 43.76
CA ALA A 723 23.52 -15.38 44.73
C ALA A 723 22.29 -15.41 45.67
N ALA A 724 21.11 -15.78 45.16
CA ALA A 724 19.87 -15.87 45.94
C ALA A 724 19.90 -17.01 46.95
N THR A 725 20.43 -18.18 46.55
CA THR A 725 20.57 -19.36 47.42
C THR A 725 21.76 -19.26 48.37
N ARG A 726 22.80 -18.52 47.98
CA ARG A 726 24.13 -18.51 48.63
C ARG A 726 24.73 -19.92 48.75
N ASP A 727 24.36 -20.82 47.85
CA ASP A 727 24.93 -22.15 47.78
C ASP A 727 26.38 -22.07 47.29
N PRO A 728 27.39 -22.58 48.04
CA PRO A 728 28.79 -22.47 47.67
C PRO A 728 29.14 -23.18 46.35
N GLU A 729 28.48 -24.29 46.04
CA GLU A 729 28.72 -25.04 44.82
C GLU A 729 28.17 -24.29 43.61
N LEU A 730 26.93 -23.79 43.70
CA LEU A 730 26.34 -22.94 42.66
C LEU A 730 27.14 -21.65 42.45
N CYS A 731 27.65 -21.02 43.52
CA CYS A 731 28.49 -19.83 43.41
C CYS A 731 29.83 -20.14 42.72
N ALA A 732 30.47 -21.25 43.05
CA ALA A 732 31.70 -21.68 42.38
C ALA A 732 31.48 -21.97 40.89
N GLN A 733 30.37 -22.65 40.54
CA GLN A 733 29.99 -22.93 39.15
C GLN A 733 29.69 -21.66 38.35
N ALA A 734 28.91 -20.74 38.94
CA ALA A 734 28.58 -19.45 38.33
C ALA A 734 29.85 -18.63 38.08
N ARG A 735 30.74 -18.53 39.07
CA ARG A 735 32.02 -17.83 38.93
C ARG A 735 32.87 -18.41 37.81
N ALA A 736 33.05 -19.74 37.78
CA ALA A 736 33.85 -20.41 36.76
C ALA A 736 33.32 -20.16 35.34
N SER A 737 31.99 -20.04 35.19
CA SER A 737 31.33 -19.79 33.92
C SER A 737 31.37 -18.31 33.48
N LEU A 738 31.44 -17.37 34.43
CA LEU A 738 31.46 -15.92 34.16
C LEU A 738 32.87 -15.34 33.99
N GLU A 739 33.88 -15.86 34.71
CA GLU A 739 35.25 -15.31 34.70
C GLU A 739 35.86 -15.17 33.29
N PRO A 740 35.66 -16.11 32.33
CA PRO A 740 36.17 -15.96 30.97
C PRO A 740 35.60 -14.77 30.19
N HIS A 741 34.54 -14.15 30.70
CA HIS A 741 33.77 -13.10 30.03
C HIS A 741 33.88 -11.73 30.73
N ARG A 742 34.80 -11.55 31.69
CA ARG A 742 35.03 -10.24 32.32
C ARG A 742 35.33 -9.14 31.31
N GLY A 743 34.83 -7.93 31.59
CA GLY A 743 34.91 -6.79 30.69
C GLY A 743 34.00 -6.86 29.44
N ARG A 744 33.18 -7.90 29.28
CA ARG A 744 32.23 -8.06 28.17
C ARG A 744 30.77 -7.91 28.64
N TRP A 745 29.86 -7.83 27.67
CA TRP A 745 28.42 -7.74 27.91
C TRP A 745 27.68 -9.01 27.56
N ALA A 746 26.66 -9.34 28.36
CA ALA A 746 25.73 -10.42 28.09
C ALA A 746 24.67 -9.92 27.10
N VAL A 747 24.73 -10.40 25.86
CA VAL A 747 23.78 -10.05 24.80
C VAL A 747 23.26 -11.33 24.14
N SER A 748 21.95 -11.52 24.16
CA SER A 748 21.28 -12.72 23.68
C SER A 748 20.41 -12.45 22.46
N LEU A 749 20.19 -13.51 21.67
CA LEU A 749 19.23 -13.56 20.57
C LEU A 749 19.33 -12.35 19.62
N PHE A 750 20.46 -12.16 18.95
CA PHE A 750 20.66 -11.05 18.00
C PHE A 750 20.49 -9.63 18.57
N GLY A 751 20.64 -9.44 19.88
CA GLY A 751 20.55 -8.12 20.52
C GLY A 751 19.20 -7.81 21.15
N TRP A 752 18.20 -8.68 21.00
CA TRP A 752 16.86 -8.48 21.55
C TRP A 752 16.83 -8.49 23.09
N ASP A 753 17.84 -9.09 23.72
CA ASP A 753 18.11 -8.98 25.15
C ASP A 753 19.56 -8.56 25.41
N ILE A 754 19.72 -7.42 26.09
CA ILE A 754 21.01 -6.93 26.57
C ILE A 754 20.99 -7.00 28.10
N SER A 755 21.46 -8.12 28.63
CA SER A 755 21.46 -8.50 30.05
C SER A 755 22.61 -7.90 30.86
N GLY A 756 23.14 -6.74 30.47
CA GLY A 756 24.15 -6.02 31.25
C GLY A 756 25.58 -6.60 31.17
N PRO A 757 26.56 -5.96 31.85
CA PRO A 757 27.95 -6.40 31.85
C PRO A 757 28.15 -7.66 32.71
N TYR A 758 28.98 -8.61 32.26
CA TYR A 758 29.26 -9.84 33.03
C TYR A 758 29.87 -9.56 34.41
N ASP A 759 30.62 -8.47 34.56
CA ASP A 759 31.18 -8.05 35.84
C ASP A 759 30.10 -7.74 36.89
N LEU A 760 28.88 -7.36 36.48
CA LEU A 760 27.74 -7.16 37.40
C LEU A 760 27.33 -8.50 38.04
N TRP A 761 27.19 -9.53 37.21
CA TRP A 761 26.75 -10.85 37.64
C TRP A 761 27.82 -11.56 38.46
N LEU A 762 29.09 -11.42 38.08
CA LEU A 762 30.22 -11.94 38.84
C LEU A 762 30.34 -11.27 40.22
N ALA A 763 30.21 -9.94 40.28
CA ALA A 763 30.26 -9.19 41.54
C ALA A 763 29.14 -9.59 42.51
N MET A 764 27.97 -9.91 41.98
CA MET A 764 26.82 -10.38 42.76
C MET A 764 27.08 -11.76 43.38
N VAL A 765 27.74 -12.67 42.67
CA VAL A 765 28.19 -13.96 43.22
C VAL A 765 29.28 -13.73 44.29
N ASP A 766 30.24 -12.85 44.03
CA ASP A 766 31.28 -12.51 45.01
C ASP A 766 30.70 -11.89 46.30
N ALA A 767 29.68 -11.04 46.18
CA ALA A 767 28.98 -10.48 47.33
C ALA A 767 28.23 -11.56 48.15
N ALA A 768 27.61 -12.54 47.48
CA ALA A 768 26.91 -13.63 48.13
C ALA A 768 27.84 -14.53 48.98
N GLU A 769 29.09 -14.72 48.53
CA GLU A 769 30.13 -15.46 49.26
C GLU A 769 30.94 -14.59 50.25
N GLY A 770 30.58 -13.31 50.41
CA GLY A 770 31.29 -12.39 51.31
C GLY A 770 32.69 -11.98 50.84
N ARG A 771 33.00 -12.12 49.54
CA ARG A 771 34.26 -11.67 48.92
C ARG A 771 34.20 -10.17 48.62
N TRP A 772 34.07 -9.37 49.67
CA TRP A 772 33.71 -7.96 49.58
C TRP A 772 34.64 -7.10 48.71
N VAL A 773 35.95 -7.37 48.70
CA VAL A 773 36.90 -6.62 47.85
C VAL A 773 36.61 -6.85 46.37
N ALA A 774 36.48 -8.12 45.97
CA ALA A 774 36.19 -8.48 44.59
C ALA A 774 34.80 -7.99 44.15
N ALA A 775 33.80 -8.08 45.04
CA ALA A 775 32.46 -7.55 44.79
C ALA A 775 32.46 -6.04 44.56
N VAL A 776 33.15 -5.27 45.40
CA VAL A 776 33.27 -3.80 45.24
C VAL A 776 33.97 -3.44 43.93
N GLU A 777 35.07 -4.12 43.59
CA GLU A 777 35.78 -3.92 42.33
C GLU A 777 34.89 -4.25 41.13
N GLY A 778 34.19 -5.39 41.17
CA GLY A 778 33.30 -5.84 40.10
C GLY A 778 32.11 -4.91 39.88
N PHE A 779 31.39 -4.49 40.93
CA PHE A 779 30.29 -3.52 40.78
C PHE A 779 30.77 -2.14 40.31
N THR A 780 31.95 -1.70 40.75
CA THR A 780 32.56 -0.46 40.24
C THR A 780 32.91 -0.57 38.76
N GLY A 781 33.47 -1.72 38.33
CA GLY A 781 33.76 -2.00 36.94
C GLY A 781 32.49 -2.06 36.07
N ALA A 782 31.45 -2.74 36.55
CA ALA A 782 30.14 -2.82 35.89
C ALA A 782 29.50 -1.44 35.73
N TRP A 783 29.53 -0.59 36.77
CA TRP A 783 29.06 0.78 36.71
C TRP A 783 29.80 1.59 35.64
N ARG A 784 31.14 1.60 35.66
CA ARG A 784 31.94 2.33 34.66
C ARG A 784 31.69 1.85 33.24
N SER A 785 31.55 0.54 33.05
CA SER A 785 31.23 -0.06 31.75
C SER A 785 29.85 0.39 31.28
N ALA A 786 28.84 0.39 32.15
CA ALA A 786 27.50 0.85 31.82
C ALA A 786 27.45 2.35 31.46
N ASP A 787 28.18 3.20 32.18
CA ASP A 787 28.29 4.63 31.85
C ASP A 787 28.97 4.85 30.49
N LEU A 788 30.05 4.11 30.21
CA LEU A 788 30.75 4.17 28.92
C LEU A 788 29.83 3.80 27.75
N MET A 789 28.97 2.81 27.96
CA MET A 789 28.01 2.31 26.96
C MET A 789 26.71 3.12 26.91
N GLN A 790 26.56 4.17 27.72
CA GLN A 790 25.33 4.95 27.91
C GLN A 790 24.11 4.10 28.33
N ALA A 791 24.37 3.01 29.05
CA ALA A 791 23.40 2.04 29.47
C ALA A 791 22.85 2.36 30.88
N ARG A 792 22.07 3.44 30.99
CA ARG A 792 21.62 4.03 32.28
C ARG A 792 20.99 3.03 33.24
N PRO A 793 20.05 2.15 32.84
CA PRO A 793 19.44 1.17 33.74
C PRO A 793 20.46 0.27 34.42
N TRP A 794 21.47 -0.19 33.66
CA TRP A 794 22.53 -1.05 34.16
C TRP A 794 23.51 -0.31 35.08
N SER A 795 23.76 0.98 34.81
CA SER A 795 24.56 1.86 35.68
C SER A 795 23.89 2.07 37.04
N VAL A 796 22.58 2.32 37.06
CA VAL A 796 21.77 2.47 38.28
C VAL A 796 21.78 1.18 39.10
N LEU A 797 21.55 0.03 38.46
CA LEU A 797 21.60 -1.30 39.10
C LEU A 797 22.97 -1.58 39.74
N ALA A 798 24.07 -1.33 39.00
CA ALA A 798 25.42 -1.57 39.50
C ALA A 798 25.76 -0.69 40.72
N ARG A 799 25.38 0.60 40.70
CA ARG A 799 25.58 1.53 41.83
C ARG A 799 24.74 1.15 43.05
N ALA A 800 23.50 0.70 42.86
CA ALA A 800 22.65 0.22 43.95
C ALA A 800 23.27 -0.99 44.65
N ARG A 801 23.69 -2.00 43.88
CA ARG A 801 24.38 -3.19 44.41
C ARG A 801 25.73 -2.89 45.06
N LEU A 802 26.47 -1.91 44.51
CA LEU A 802 27.71 -1.43 45.13
C LEU A 802 27.42 -0.83 46.51
N ALA A 803 26.40 0.00 46.65
CA ALA A 803 26.02 0.59 47.92
C ALA A 803 25.60 -0.48 48.96
N GLU A 804 24.77 -1.45 48.55
CA GLU A 804 24.41 -2.60 49.40
C GLU A 804 25.66 -3.37 49.88
N THR A 805 26.61 -3.60 48.98
CA THR A 805 27.86 -4.31 49.28
C THR A 805 28.76 -3.54 50.25
N LEU A 806 28.85 -2.21 50.09
CA LEU A 806 29.60 -1.34 51.01
C LEU A 806 28.98 -1.36 52.42
N LEU A 807 27.64 -1.28 52.51
CA LEU A 807 26.94 -1.38 53.78
C LEU A 807 27.16 -2.74 54.46
N ALA A 808 27.15 -3.83 53.68
CA ALA A 808 27.41 -5.17 54.20
C ALA A 808 28.88 -5.37 54.63
N ARG A 809 29.84 -4.75 53.93
CA ARG A 809 31.27 -4.80 54.26
C ARG A 809 31.61 -4.04 55.54
N GLY A 810 31.02 -2.87 55.75
CA GLY A 810 31.13 -2.09 56.99
C GLY A 810 32.53 -1.53 57.29
N ALA A 811 33.37 -1.27 56.29
CA ALA A 811 34.68 -0.65 56.48
C ALA A 811 34.56 0.87 56.78
N PRO A 812 35.60 1.51 57.36
CA PRO A 812 35.57 2.94 57.62
C PRO A 812 35.33 3.77 56.35
N GLY A 813 34.26 4.58 56.34
CA GLY A 813 33.85 5.39 55.19
C GLY A 813 32.79 4.75 54.28
N ASP A 814 32.54 3.45 54.41
CA ASP A 814 31.57 2.73 53.57
C ASP A 814 30.15 3.27 53.72
N ALA A 815 29.73 3.58 54.95
CA ALA A 815 28.40 4.13 55.20
C ALA A 815 28.16 5.48 54.50
N ASN A 816 29.17 6.34 54.46
CA ASN A 816 29.07 7.63 53.76
C ASN A 816 29.06 7.43 52.25
N ALA A 817 29.99 6.62 51.72
CA ALA A 817 30.06 6.32 50.29
C ALA A 817 28.78 5.63 49.78
N ALA A 818 28.22 4.70 50.55
CA ALA A 818 26.93 4.07 50.23
C ALA A 818 25.77 5.07 50.30
N GLY A 819 25.77 6.00 51.27
CA GLY A 819 24.77 7.07 51.37
C GLY A 819 24.76 7.97 50.13
N ASP A 820 25.94 8.41 49.68
CA ASP A 820 26.09 9.24 48.48
C ASP A 820 25.61 8.49 47.22
N LEU A 821 25.99 7.21 47.08
CA LEU A 821 25.55 6.36 45.98
C LEU A 821 24.03 6.17 45.97
N LEU A 822 23.42 5.85 47.12
CA LEU A 822 21.97 5.65 47.24
C LEU A 822 21.19 6.93 46.95
N GLY A 823 21.73 8.11 47.30
CA GLY A 823 21.16 9.40 46.93
C GLY A 823 21.06 9.56 45.41
N ALA A 824 22.18 9.37 44.71
CA ALA A 824 22.23 9.46 43.25
C ALA A 824 21.37 8.39 42.55
N VAL A 825 21.41 7.14 43.04
CA VAL A 825 20.58 6.04 42.53
C VAL A 825 19.10 6.36 42.70
N ARG A 826 18.68 6.97 43.81
CA ARG A 826 17.27 7.31 44.05
C ARG A 826 16.74 8.33 43.06
N GLU A 827 17.51 9.38 42.80
CA GLU A 827 17.14 10.42 41.85
C GLU A 827 17.02 9.84 40.43
N GLU A 828 18.03 9.10 39.99
CA GLU A 828 18.07 8.56 38.63
C GLU A 828 17.08 7.41 38.41
N ALA A 829 16.90 6.52 39.39
CA ALA A 829 15.90 5.46 39.32
C ALA A 829 14.47 6.04 39.25
N ALA A 830 14.19 7.15 39.95
CA ALA A 830 12.90 7.82 39.85
C ALA A 830 12.68 8.46 38.47
N GLU A 831 13.71 9.05 37.87
CA GLU A 831 13.65 9.59 36.50
C GLU A 831 13.36 8.49 35.46
N LEU A 832 14.00 7.33 35.60
CA LEU A 832 13.84 6.19 34.70
C LEU A 832 12.56 5.38 34.98
N GLY A 833 11.88 5.59 36.11
CA GLY A 833 10.75 4.75 36.55
C GLY A 833 11.16 3.35 37.05
N MET A 834 12.40 3.19 37.52
CA MET A 834 12.97 1.94 38.06
C MET A 834 12.86 1.86 39.59
N HIS A 835 11.66 2.09 40.15
CA HIS A 835 11.48 2.16 41.61
C HIS A 835 11.86 0.88 42.36
N HIS A 836 11.73 -0.28 41.71
CA HIS A 836 12.09 -1.59 42.27
C HIS A 836 13.58 -1.73 42.66
N VAL A 837 14.47 -0.87 42.14
CA VAL A 837 15.90 -0.89 42.47
C VAL A 837 16.17 -0.43 43.90
N LEU A 838 15.27 0.38 44.48
CA LEU A 838 15.44 0.96 45.82
C LEU A 838 14.79 0.12 46.92
N ASP A 839 13.80 -0.69 46.58
CA ASP A 839 13.10 -1.58 47.50
C ASP A 839 12.79 -2.93 46.83
N PRO A 840 13.68 -3.93 46.94
CA PRO A 840 13.48 -5.24 46.35
C PRO A 840 12.29 -6.02 46.94
N ALA A 841 11.71 -5.56 48.05
CA ALA A 841 10.62 -6.23 48.76
C ALA A 841 9.22 -5.68 48.43
N ASP A 842 9.11 -4.61 47.63
CA ASP A 842 7.84 -4.06 47.15
C ASP A 842 7.72 -4.14 45.61
N PRO A 843 7.35 -5.31 45.05
CA PRO A 843 7.21 -5.53 43.60
C PRO A 843 6.00 -4.82 42.98
N ALA A 844 5.16 -4.16 43.77
CA ALA A 844 3.93 -3.52 43.32
C ALA A 844 4.04 -2.01 43.50
N GLY A 845 4.86 -1.35 42.68
CA GLY A 845 5.04 0.11 42.69
C GLY A 845 3.72 0.87 42.82
N HIS A 846 3.36 1.21 44.05
CA HIS A 846 2.24 2.08 44.37
C HIS A 846 2.82 3.46 44.64
N PRO A 847 2.38 4.52 43.93
CA PRO A 847 2.60 5.87 44.43
C PRO A 847 1.90 5.96 45.78
N ALA A 848 2.65 6.35 46.82
CA ALA A 848 2.19 6.44 48.20
C ALA A 848 0.77 7.05 48.28
N ALA A 849 -0.21 6.22 48.63
CA ALA A 849 -1.58 6.66 48.83
C ALA A 849 -1.67 7.51 50.09
N ALA A 850 -2.16 8.74 49.94
CA ALA A 850 -2.68 9.52 51.03
C ALA A 850 -3.81 8.73 51.72
N THR A 851 -3.68 8.61 53.04
CA THR A 851 -4.59 8.02 54.02
C THR A 851 -6.09 8.04 53.64
N GLY A 852 -6.71 6.87 53.53
CA GLY A 852 -8.17 6.70 53.46
C GLY A 852 -8.58 5.23 53.63
N THR A 853 -9.24 4.94 54.76
CA THR A 853 -9.72 3.63 55.25
C THR A 853 -10.66 2.84 54.31
N PRO A 854 -10.84 1.52 54.52
CA PRO A 854 -11.22 0.55 53.49
C PRO A 854 -12.73 0.28 53.39
N ARG A 855 -13.24 -0.03 52.19
CA ARG A 855 -14.48 -0.82 52.01
C ARG A 855 -14.34 -1.84 50.87
N SER A 856 -14.62 -3.08 51.24
CA SER A 856 -14.70 -4.29 50.40
C SER A 856 -15.82 -4.27 49.34
N PRO A 857 -15.80 -5.22 48.38
CA PRO A 857 -16.41 -5.10 47.07
C PRO A 857 -17.77 -5.81 46.97
N HIS A 858 -18.67 -5.31 46.13
CA HIS A 858 -19.77 -6.12 45.59
C HIS A 858 -20.19 -5.65 44.19
N HIS A 859 -20.15 -6.63 43.28
CA HIS A 859 -21.03 -6.94 42.15
C HIS A 859 -22.03 -5.90 41.60
N ALA A 860 -22.14 -6.02 40.28
CA ALA A 860 -23.36 -6.10 39.46
C ALA A 860 -23.62 -4.91 38.53
N TRP A 861 -23.70 -5.25 37.25
CA TRP A 861 -24.40 -4.48 36.23
C TRP A 861 -25.83 -4.15 36.67
N PRO A 862 -26.41 -3.06 36.15
CA PRO A 862 -27.71 -3.25 35.52
C PRO A 862 -27.91 -2.49 34.21
N THR A 863 -28.57 -3.23 33.33
CA THR A 863 -29.53 -2.88 32.27
C THR A 863 -30.36 -1.60 32.46
N GLY A 864 -30.54 -0.88 31.35
CA GLY A 864 -31.81 -0.34 30.81
C GLY A 864 -32.74 0.50 31.70
N ASP A 865 -33.06 1.73 31.28
CA ASP A 865 -34.21 1.98 30.38
C ASP A 865 -34.81 3.42 30.49
N HIS A 866 -35.23 3.92 29.32
CA HIS A 866 -36.20 4.98 28.97
C HIS A 866 -36.40 6.29 29.79
N GLY A 867 -36.44 7.44 29.08
CA GLY A 867 -37.34 8.53 29.49
C GLY A 867 -37.14 9.99 29.00
N ARG A 868 -37.27 10.24 27.68
CA ARG A 868 -37.94 11.41 27.01
C ARG A 868 -37.89 12.86 27.56
N ARG A 869 -37.63 13.77 26.58
CA ARG A 869 -38.15 15.17 26.34
C ARG A 869 -37.53 16.29 27.22
N ALA A 870 -37.22 17.51 26.75
CA ALA A 870 -37.66 18.31 25.59
C ALA A 870 -36.71 19.50 25.26
N ALA A 871 -36.86 20.03 24.03
CA ALA A 871 -36.83 21.45 23.61
C ALA A 871 -35.52 22.30 23.61
N HIS A 872 -35.16 22.77 22.40
CA HIS A 872 -34.33 23.95 22.04
C HIS A 872 -35.10 25.29 22.26
N PRO A 873 -34.52 26.49 21.96
CA PRO A 873 -33.24 27.15 22.28
C PRO A 873 -33.60 28.56 22.89
N PRO A 874 -32.89 29.72 22.74
CA PRO A 874 -31.59 30.09 22.15
C PRO A 874 -30.74 31.06 23.01
N GLY A 875 -29.55 31.46 22.53
CA GLY A 875 -28.91 32.69 23.02
C GLY A 875 -27.39 32.72 22.88
N ASN A 876 -26.93 33.67 22.07
CA ASN A 876 -25.54 33.88 21.64
C ASN A 876 -24.81 34.95 22.50
N ALA A 877 -23.50 35.08 22.27
CA ALA A 877 -22.53 36.13 22.68
C ALA A 877 -21.78 35.89 24.02
N MET A 878 -20.47 36.16 24.17
CA MET A 878 -19.61 37.24 23.62
C MET A 878 -18.11 36.84 23.80
N LYS A 879 -17.22 36.94 22.79
CA LYS A 879 -16.21 38.01 22.47
C LYS A 879 -15.07 38.21 23.51
N PRO A 880 -13.83 38.58 23.10
CA PRO A 880 -13.47 39.99 22.76
C PRO A 880 -12.38 40.08 21.66
N ALA A 881 -11.83 41.21 21.19
CA ALA A 881 -12.10 42.65 21.09
C ALA A 881 -11.11 43.12 19.97
N ILE A 882 -11.27 44.26 19.28
CA ILE A 882 -10.79 45.58 19.69
C ILE A 882 -11.43 46.64 18.74
N ALA A 883 -11.73 47.80 19.31
CA ALA A 883 -12.42 48.96 18.74
C ALA A 883 -11.52 49.90 17.92
N VAL A 884 -12.12 50.78 17.10
CA VAL A 884 -12.09 52.27 17.22
C VAL A 884 -13.03 52.88 16.14
N GLU A 885 -13.93 53.76 16.56
CA GLU A 885 -14.64 54.82 15.81
C GLU A 885 -14.16 56.19 16.38
N PRO A 886 -14.44 57.40 15.84
CA PRO A 886 -15.51 57.80 14.90
C PRO A 886 -15.11 58.89 13.84
N GLU A 887 -16.11 59.36 13.07
CA GLU A 887 -16.29 60.66 12.37
C GLU A 887 -16.80 60.40 10.94
N GLY A 888 -18.00 60.77 10.52
CA GLY A 888 -18.59 62.10 10.51
C GLY A 888 -19.39 62.19 9.20
N VAL A 889 -20.71 62.32 9.29
CA VAL A 889 -21.59 62.48 8.11
C VAL A 889 -21.54 63.93 7.65
N THR A 890 -21.14 64.17 6.41
CA THR A 890 -21.50 65.38 5.65
C THR A 890 -21.96 65.00 4.25
N ALA A 891 -23.11 65.54 3.86
CA ALA A 891 -23.84 65.23 2.65
C ALA A 891 -23.33 65.98 1.40
N ALA A 892 -23.62 65.35 0.24
CA ALA A 892 -23.82 65.89 -1.10
C ALA A 892 -22.58 66.31 -1.94
N GLY A 893 -22.29 65.48 -2.94
CA GLY A 893 -21.51 65.84 -4.13
C GLY A 893 -21.43 64.65 -5.08
N ALA A 894 -22.02 64.78 -6.26
CA ALA A 894 -22.10 63.76 -7.31
C ALA A 894 -20.78 63.01 -7.56
N ASP A 895 -20.70 61.75 -7.11
CA ASP A 895 -19.52 60.92 -7.36
C ASP A 895 -19.93 59.74 -8.25
N GLY A 896 -19.73 59.94 -9.54
CA GLY A 896 -19.91 58.91 -10.56
C GLY A 896 -19.10 57.66 -10.26
N GLY A 897 -19.56 56.52 -10.78
CA GLY A 897 -18.83 55.26 -10.67
C GLY A 897 -17.54 55.31 -11.50
N GLU A 898 -16.47 54.68 -11.04
CA GLU A 898 -15.25 54.45 -11.82
C GLU A 898 -15.13 52.96 -12.12
N PHE A 899 -14.82 52.62 -13.37
CA PHE A 899 -14.60 51.27 -13.82
C PHE A 899 -13.49 51.31 -14.88
N ARG A 900 -12.25 51.53 -14.45
CA ARG A 900 -11.12 51.79 -15.35
C ARG A 900 -10.08 50.67 -15.29
N LYS A 901 -9.53 50.28 -16.44
CA LYS A 901 -8.42 49.32 -16.50
C LYS A 901 -7.08 50.05 -16.40
N GLU A 902 -6.27 49.66 -15.42
CA GLU A 902 -4.92 50.17 -15.17
C GLU A 902 -3.91 49.02 -15.27
N GLY A 903 -3.35 48.81 -16.47
CA GLY A 903 -2.43 47.70 -16.72
C GLY A 903 -3.10 46.33 -16.56
N ALA A 904 -2.63 45.55 -15.58
CA ALA A 904 -3.13 44.19 -15.29
C ALA A 904 -4.29 44.15 -14.27
N VAL A 905 -4.71 45.30 -13.74
CA VAL A 905 -5.77 45.42 -12.73
C VAL A 905 -6.84 46.42 -13.16
N TRP A 906 -8.04 46.30 -12.58
CA TRP A 906 -9.15 47.25 -12.73
C TRP A 906 -9.32 48.06 -11.46
N SER A 907 -9.43 49.39 -11.59
CA SER A 907 -9.82 50.33 -10.53
C SER A 907 -11.33 50.52 -10.58
N LEU A 908 -12.03 50.05 -9.54
CA LEU A 908 -13.49 50.07 -9.43
C LEU A 908 -13.90 50.99 -8.27
N ARG A 909 -14.64 52.07 -8.53
CA ARG A 909 -15.17 52.97 -7.50
C ARG A 909 -16.68 53.08 -7.61
N PHE A 910 -17.42 52.80 -6.54
CA PHE A 910 -18.88 52.95 -6.53
C PHE A 910 -19.38 53.17 -5.10
N ALA A 911 -20.37 54.05 -4.92
CA ALA A 911 -20.93 54.39 -3.59
C ALA A 911 -19.88 54.80 -2.53
N GLY A 912 -18.78 55.45 -2.96
CA GLY A 912 -17.71 55.92 -2.07
C GLY A 912 -16.65 54.87 -1.71
N ARG A 913 -16.81 53.60 -2.12
CA ARG A 913 -15.77 52.56 -1.97
C ARG A 913 -14.96 52.43 -3.24
N ALA A 914 -13.68 52.11 -3.10
CA ALA A 914 -12.77 51.76 -4.19
C ALA A 914 -12.21 50.35 -3.97
N ALA A 915 -12.06 49.59 -5.05
CA ALA A 915 -11.45 48.26 -5.04
C ALA A 915 -10.60 48.04 -6.30
N HIS A 916 -9.49 47.32 -6.14
CA HIS A 916 -8.66 46.87 -7.25
C HIS A 916 -8.81 45.37 -7.45
N VAL A 917 -9.15 44.96 -8.68
CA VAL A 917 -9.32 43.53 -9.03
C VAL A 917 -8.48 43.14 -10.24
N PRO A 918 -7.94 41.91 -10.30
CA PRO A 918 -7.21 41.43 -11.47
C PRO A 918 -8.07 41.44 -12.75
N ASP A 919 -7.44 41.68 -13.90
CA ASP A 919 -8.14 41.65 -15.19
C ASP A 919 -8.80 40.30 -15.47
N ALA A 920 -10.07 40.34 -15.85
CA ALA A 920 -10.86 39.18 -16.20
C ALA A 920 -11.75 39.52 -17.40
N LYS A 921 -11.98 38.54 -18.27
CA LYS A 921 -12.81 38.75 -19.48
C LYS A 921 -14.21 39.28 -19.14
N GLY A 922 -14.82 38.86 -18.03
CA GLY A 922 -16.14 39.35 -17.62
C GLY A 922 -16.15 40.79 -17.11
N LEU A 923 -15.02 41.33 -16.62
CA LEU A 923 -14.88 42.75 -16.30
C LEU A 923 -14.84 43.60 -17.58
N ARG A 924 -14.21 43.10 -18.65
CA ARG A 924 -14.23 43.73 -19.99
C ARG A 924 -15.63 43.73 -20.60
N ASP A 925 -16.36 42.63 -20.43
CA ASP A 925 -17.75 42.53 -20.89
C ASP A 925 -18.65 43.53 -20.13
N LEU A 926 -18.50 43.64 -18.80
CA LEU A 926 -19.20 44.62 -17.98
C LEU A 926 -18.82 46.06 -18.34
N HIS A 927 -17.53 46.35 -18.55
CA HIS A 927 -17.05 47.66 -19.01
C HIS A 927 -17.68 48.08 -20.34
N THR A 928 -17.78 47.14 -21.29
CA THR A 928 -18.44 47.36 -22.58
C THR A 928 -19.92 47.71 -22.39
N LEU A 929 -20.62 47.00 -21.50
CA LEU A 929 -22.03 47.29 -21.20
C LEU A 929 -22.21 48.63 -20.46
N LEU A 930 -21.31 48.97 -19.54
CA LEU A 930 -21.32 50.25 -18.81
C LEU A 930 -21.03 51.43 -19.75
N SER A 931 -20.27 51.22 -20.83
CA SER A 931 -19.99 52.24 -21.85
C SER A 931 -21.19 52.59 -22.73
N ARG A 932 -22.24 51.76 -22.69
CA ARG A 932 -23.46 51.91 -23.50
C ARG A 932 -24.73 51.64 -22.67
N PRO A 933 -25.05 52.48 -21.67
CA PRO A 933 -26.23 52.26 -20.83
C PRO A 933 -27.51 52.27 -21.67
N GLY A 934 -28.32 51.22 -21.56
CA GLY A 934 -29.59 51.04 -22.26
C GLY A 934 -29.52 50.29 -23.59
N ASP A 935 -28.33 50.04 -24.16
CA ASP A 935 -28.18 49.36 -25.45
C ASP A 935 -28.17 47.83 -25.32
N ASP A 936 -28.82 47.15 -26.29
CA ASP A 936 -28.73 45.69 -26.43
C ASP A 936 -27.46 45.28 -27.16
N VAL A 937 -26.48 44.73 -26.43
CA VAL A 937 -25.24 44.23 -27.01
C VAL A 937 -25.35 42.72 -27.27
N PRO A 938 -25.25 42.22 -28.52
CA PRO A 938 -25.35 40.79 -28.81
C PRO A 938 -24.28 39.97 -28.08
N ALA A 939 -24.64 38.80 -27.54
CA ALA A 939 -23.67 37.95 -26.82
C ALA A 939 -22.50 37.50 -27.72
N VAL A 940 -22.72 37.35 -29.02
CA VAL A 940 -21.67 37.07 -30.01
C VAL A 940 -20.64 38.20 -30.14
N HIS A 941 -21.06 39.45 -29.88
CA HIS A 941 -20.20 40.63 -29.93
C HIS A 941 -19.37 40.79 -28.64
N LEU A 942 -19.92 40.39 -27.48
CA LEU A 942 -19.15 40.29 -26.23
C LEU A 942 -18.17 39.09 -26.24
N LEU A 943 -18.51 38.02 -26.97
CA LEU A 943 -17.62 36.87 -27.10
C LEU A 943 -16.39 37.19 -27.96
N ASP A 944 -16.57 38.02 -29.00
CA ASP A 944 -15.56 38.36 -30.01
C ASP A 944 -15.70 39.83 -30.49
N PRO A 945 -15.17 40.81 -29.71
CA PRO A 945 -15.38 42.24 -29.97
C PRO A 945 -14.67 42.78 -31.22
N GLU A 946 -13.71 42.03 -31.78
CA GLU A 946 -12.88 42.47 -32.92
C GLU A 946 -13.52 42.14 -34.29
N GLY A 947 -14.62 41.40 -34.32
CA GLY A 947 -15.19 40.81 -35.55
C GLY A 947 -15.87 41.76 -36.55
N GLY A 948 -16.15 43.02 -36.21
CA GLY A 948 -16.83 43.98 -37.10
C GLY A 948 -18.30 43.66 -37.40
N GLU A 949 -19.10 44.69 -37.75
CA GLU A 949 -20.57 44.57 -37.90
C GLU A 949 -21.02 43.55 -38.96
N VAL A 950 -20.20 43.31 -40.00
CA VAL A 950 -20.52 42.42 -41.13
C VAL A 950 -20.43 40.93 -40.73
N VAL A 951 -19.47 40.55 -39.88
CA VAL A 951 -19.32 39.15 -39.39
C VAL A 951 -20.42 38.81 -38.38
N VAL A 952 -20.87 39.81 -37.61
CA VAL A 952 -21.98 39.67 -36.66
C VAL A 952 -23.33 39.51 -37.38
N ALA A 953 -23.52 40.16 -38.54
CA ALA A 953 -24.69 39.98 -39.39
C ALA A 953 -24.70 38.60 -40.08
N ALA A 954 -23.55 38.12 -40.54
CA ALA A 954 -23.41 36.78 -41.14
C ALA A 954 -23.73 35.66 -40.13
N ARG A 955 -23.35 35.83 -38.85
CA ARG A 955 -23.66 34.89 -37.76
C ARG A 955 -25.14 34.94 -37.29
N ARG A 956 -25.95 35.89 -37.78
CA ARG A 956 -27.39 36.03 -37.48
C ARG A 956 -28.31 35.45 -38.57
N MET A 957 -27.85 35.35 -39.81
CA MET A 957 -28.66 34.82 -40.92
C MET A 957 -28.40 33.32 -41.07
N GLY A 958 -29.40 32.51 -40.69
CA GLY A 958 -29.35 31.06 -40.81
C GLY A 958 -29.83 30.57 -42.18
N GLY A 959 -29.19 29.48 -42.64
CA GLY A 959 -29.77 28.50 -43.57
C GLY A 959 -29.05 28.36 -44.91
N ASP A 960 -27.96 27.56 -44.96
CA ASP A 960 -27.79 26.47 -45.93
C ASP A 960 -26.53 25.61 -45.63
N ASP A 961 -26.52 24.36 -46.14
CA ASP A 961 -25.56 23.29 -45.83
C ASP A 961 -24.15 23.55 -46.45
N VAL A 962 -23.08 23.36 -45.66
CA VAL A 962 -21.71 23.76 -46.04
C VAL A 962 -20.94 22.72 -46.89
N LEU A 963 -21.37 21.45 -47.01
CA LEU A 963 -20.79 20.48 -47.96
C LEU A 963 -21.80 19.41 -48.39
N ASP A 964 -21.90 19.14 -49.70
CA ASP A 964 -22.72 18.07 -50.28
C ASP A 964 -22.05 16.67 -50.19
N GLU A 965 -22.81 15.60 -50.44
CA GLU A 965 -22.31 14.23 -50.37
C GLU A 965 -21.31 13.88 -51.48
N ALA A 966 -21.30 14.62 -52.60
CA ALA A 966 -20.34 14.41 -53.69
C ALA A 966 -18.94 14.87 -53.29
N ALA A 967 -18.82 15.99 -52.57
CA ALA A 967 -17.56 16.49 -52.03
C ALA A 967 -16.93 15.50 -51.02
N LYS A 968 -17.74 14.93 -50.12
CA LYS A 968 -17.25 13.97 -49.10
C LYS A 968 -16.65 12.69 -49.70
N ILE A 969 -17.24 12.18 -50.78
CA ILE A 969 -16.71 11.00 -51.50
C ILE A 969 -15.38 11.34 -52.18
N SER A 970 -15.24 12.56 -52.72
CA SER A 970 -13.99 13.02 -53.34
C SER A 970 -12.84 13.11 -52.33
N TYR A 971 -13.08 13.73 -51.17
CA TYR A 971 -12.07 13.86 -50.12
C TYR A 971 -11.58 12.50 -49.59
N ARG A 972 -12.49 11.54 -49.34
CA ARG A 972 -12.10 10.19 -48.89
C ARG A 972 -11.22 9.46 -49.91
N ARG A 973 -11.51 9.61 -51.20
CA ARG A 973 -10.70 9.01 -52.27
C ARG A 973 -9.29 9.60 -52.30
N ARG A 974 -9.16 10.92 -52.13
CA ARG A 974 -7.84 11.59 -52.10
C ARG A 974 -7.02 11.21 -50.88
N LEU A 975 -7.64 11.08 -49.70
CA LEU A 975 -6.95 10.67 -48.48
C LEU A 975 -6.37 9.25 -48.60
N ALA A 976 -7.14 8.29 -49.13
CA ALA A 976 -6.65 6.94 -49.37
C ALA A 976 -5.48 6.91 -50.37
N GLN A 977 -5.53 7.77 -51.39
CA GLN A 977 -4.46 7.88 -52.37
C GLN A 977 -3.18 8.50 -51.78
N LEU A 978 -3.32 9.46 -50.87
CA LEU A 978 -2.20 10.05 -50.13
C LEU A 978 -1.58 9.05 -49.14
N ASP A 979 -2.37 8.20 -48.49
CA ASP A 979 -1.87 7.12 -47.64
C ASP A 979 -0.98 6.15 -48.45
N GLU A 980 -1.45 5.70 -49.63
CA GLU A 980 -0.65 4.83 -50.51
C GLU A 980 0.61 5.51 -51.10
N GLU A 981 0.60 6.83 -51.25
CA GLU A 981 1.76 7.62 -51.70
C GLU A 981 2.80 7.78 -50.58
N ILE A 982 2.35 7.93 -49.32
CA ILE A 982 3.22 8.00 -48.14
C ILE A 982 3.88 6.65 -47.89
N ASP A 983 3.12 5.55 -47.90
CA ASP A 983 3.66 4.21 -47.65
C ASP A 983 4.74 3.84 -48.69
N ARG A 984 4.47 4.11 -49.97
CA ARG A 984 5.47 3.90 -51.04
C ARG A 984 6.70 4.80 -50.91
N ALA A 985 6.54 6.05 -50.44
CA ALA A 985 7.66 6.95 -50.23
C ALA A 985 8.56 6.48 -49.06
N VAL A 986 7.96 5.94 -48.00
CA VAL A 986 8.67 5.37 -46.85
C VAL A 986 9.41 4.08 -47.24
N GLU A 987 8.78 3.19 -48.00
CA GLU A 987 9.43 1.96 -48.50
C GLU A 987 10.64 2.25 -49.40
N LEU A 988 10.62 3.38 -50.11
CA LEU A 988 11.72 3.83 -50.97
C LEU A 988 12.72 4.77 -50.27
N GLY A 989 12.53 5.08 -48.98
CA GLY A 989 13.41 5.96 -48.20
C GLY A 989 13.40 7.44 -48.63
N ASP A 990 12.34 7.91 -49.27
CA ASP A 990 12.18 9.31 -49.71
C ASP A 990 11.40 10.15 -48.68
N ASP A 991 12.08 10.49 -47.58
CA ASP A 991 11.50 11.22 -46.44
C ASP A 991 10.87 12.56 -46.83
N ARG A 992 11.44 13.25 -47.84
CA ARG A 992 10.95 14.54 -48.31
C ARG A 992 9.56 14.41 -48.94
N ARG A 993 9.37 13.34 -49.71
CA ARG A 993 8.12 13.07 -50.42
C ARG A 993 7.04 12.55 -49.50
N ALA A 994 7.39 11.72 -48.52
CA ALA A 994 6.49 11.33 -47.44
C ALA A 994 5.99 12.55 -46.65
N ALA A 995 6.87 13.50 -46.31
CA ALA A 995 6.51 14.72 -45.59
C ALA A 995 5.69 15.73 -46.43
N GLU A 996 5.78 15.70 -47.75
CA GLU A 996 4.93 16.50 -48.65
C GLU A 996 3.50 15.93 -48.71
N SER A 997 3.36 14.63 -48.95
CA SER A 997 2.05 13.96 -48.97
C SER A 997 1.36 13.98 -47.61
N ASP A 998 2.10 13.88 -46.50
CA ASP A 998 1.54 13.97 -45.14
C ASP A 998 1.04 15.39 -44.80
N ARG A 999 1.70 16.44 -45.31
CA ARG A 999 1.22 17.83 -45.17
C ARG A 999 -0.08 18.07 -45.94
N GLU A 1000 -0.17 17.57 -47.17
CA GLU A 1000 -1.40 17.66 -47.97
C GLU A 1000 -2.53 16.89 -47.28
N ARG A 1001 -2.24 15.70 -46.76
CA ARG A 1001 -3.19 14.88 -46.02
C ARG A 1001 -3.69 15.56 -44.74
N ALA A 1002 -2.78 16.17 -43.98
CA ALA A 1002 -3.13 16.92 -42.78
C ALA A 1002 -4.05 18.12 -43.11
N ALA A 1003 -3.77 18.84 -44.20
CA ALA A 1003 -4.61 19.95 -44.65
C ALA A 1003 -6.03 19.48 -45.06
N LEU A 1004 -6.14 18.36 -45.79
CA LEU A 1004 -7.44 17.80 -46.18
C LEU A 1004 -8.24 17.26 -44.98
N LEU A 1005 -7.57 16.71 -43.97
CA LEU A 1005 -8.19 16.27 -42.72
C LEU A 1005 -8.64 17.45 -41.85
N GLU A 1006 -7.88 18.54 -41.79
CA GLU A 1006 -8.30 19.79 -41.17
C GLU A 1006 -9.55 20.36 -41.85
N GLU A 1007 -9.59 20.39 -43.18
CA GLU A 1007 -10.73 20.87 -43.96
C GLU A 1007 -12.00 20.02 -43.72
N LEU A 1008 -11.85 18.68 -43.70
CA LEU A 1008 -12.93 17.75 -43.34
C LEU A 1008 -13.40 17.91 -41.89
N ARG A 1009 -12.48 18.15 -40.94
CA ARG A 1009 -12.82 18.39 -39.53
C ARG A 1009 -13.51 19.74 -39.32
N ALA A 1010 -13.14 20.75 -40.10
CA ALA A 1010 -13.80 22.04 -40.11
C ALA A 1010 -15.25 21.94 -40.63
N ALA A 1011 -15.49 21.05 -41.60
CA ALA A 1011 -16.80 20.92 -42.26
C ALA A 1011 -17.74 19.81 -41.71
N ALA A 1012 -17.24 18.80 -40.99
CA ALA A 1012 -18.05 17.70 -40.45
C ALA A 1012 -18.18 17.72 -38.91
N GLY A 1013 -19.42 17.59 -38.41
CA GLY A 1013 -19.68 17.41 -36.97
C GLY A 1013 -19.41 15.98 -36.48
N LEU A 1014 -19.30 15.83 -35.14
CA LEU A 1014 -19.11 14.56 -34.44
C LEU A 1014 -20.07 13.47 -34.96
N GLY A 1015 -19.50 12.41 -35.55
CA GLY A 1015 -20.26 11.28 -36.11
C GLY A 1015 -20.67 11.39 -37.58
N GLY A 1016 -20.07 12.29 -38.37
CA GLY A 1016 -20.29 12.37 -39.82
C GLY A 1016 -21.59 13.07 -40.24
N ARG A 1017 -22.27 13.75 -39.31
CA ARG A 1017 -23.45 14.57 -39.62
C ARG A 1017 -23.05 16.01 -39.98
N THR A 1018 -23.71 16.56 -41.00
CA THR A 1018 -23.59 17.96 -41.42
C THR A 1018 -23.99 18.89 -40.26
N ARG A 1019 -23.12 19.86 -39.90
CA ARG A 1019 -23.45 20.85 -38.85
C ARG A 1019 -24.46 21.85 -39.40
N ARG A 1020 -25.56 22.07 -38.67
CA ARG A 1020 -26.44 23.25 -38.86
C ARG A 1020 -25.96 24.39 -37.97
N LEU A 1021 -25.80 25.57 -38.54
CA LEU A 1021 -25.29 26.82 -37.94
C LEU A 1021 -26.22 27.48 -36.88
N GLY A 1022 -26.94 26.70 -36.07
CA GLY A 1022 -27.73 27.21 -34.94
C GLY A 1022 -26.96 27.28 -33.61
N ASP A 1023 -25.77 26.66 -33.55
CA ASP A 1023 -25.11 26.31 -32.28
C ASP A 1023 -24.17 27.41 -31.74
N GLU A 1024 -23.70 28.34 -32.59
CA GLU A 1024 -22.74 29.39 -32.18
C GLU A 1024 -23.39 30.53 -31.37
N ALA A 1025 -24.57 31.00 -31.76
CA ALA A 1025 -25.29 32.03 -31.04
C ALA A 1025 -25.71 31.55 -29.63
N GLU A 1026 -26.11 30.29 -29.52
CA GLU A 1026 -26.48 29.65 -28.26
C GLU A 1026 -25.26 29.40 -27.35
N ARG A 1027 -24.12 29.02 -27.92
CA ARG A 1027 -22.85 28.87 -27.20
C ARG A 1027 -22.31 30.21 -26.71
N ALA A 1028 -22.43 31.27 -27.51
CA ALA A 1028 -22.05 32.62 -27.12
C ALA A 1028 -22.90 33.12 -25.96
N ARG A 1029 -24.23 32.93 -26.02
CA ARG A 1029 -25.15 33.24 -24.91
C ARG A 1029 -24.74 32.55 -23.61
N LYS A 1030 -24.54 31.23 -23.62
CA LYS A 1030 -24.17 30.45 -22.42
C LYS A 1030 -22.82 30.90 -21.85
N THR A 1031 -21.84 31.13 -22.71
CA THR A 1031 -20.47 31.47 -22.30
C THR A 1031 -20.40 32.87 -21.69
N VAL A 1032 -21.01 33.87 -22.33
CA VAL A 1032 -21.03 35.26 -21.84
C VAL A 1032 -21.82 35.36 -20.53
N THR A 1033 -22.98 34.69 -20.45
CA THR A 1033 -23.79 34.63 -19.22
C THR A 1033 -23.01 34.03 -18.04
N ALA A 1034 -22.34 32.89 -18.26
CA ALA A 1034 -21.55 32.25 -17.21
C ALA A 1034 -20.39 33.15 -16.74
N ARG A 1035 -19.72 33.83 -17.66
CA ARG A 1035 -18.56 34.69 -17.38
C ARG A 1035 -18.95 35.96 -16.60
N ILE A 1036 -20.04 36.62 -16.98
CA ILE A 1036 -20.56 37.79 -16.24
C ILE A 1036 -20.98 37.36 -14.82
N ARG A 1037 -21.69 36.23 -14.68
CA ARG A 1037 -22.11 35.72 -13.37
C ARG A 1037 -20.94 35.35 -12.46
N ASP A 1038 -19.92 34.69 -12.99
CA ASP A 1038 -18.70 34.37 -12.24
C ASP A 1038 -17.96 35.64 -11.77
N THR A 1039 -17.90 36.65 -12.64
CA THR A 1039 -17.29 37.94 -12.31
C THR A 1039 -18.05 38.67 -11.20
N LEU A 1040 -19.39 38.68 -11.25
CA LEU A 1040 -20.21 39.28 -10.19
C LEU A 1040 -20.06 38.55 -8.85
N ARG A 1041 -19.94 37.21 -8.85
CA ARG A 1041 -19.66 36.43 -7.62
C ARG A 1041 -18.30 36.77 -7.01
N LYS A 1042 -17.27 36.96 -7.84
CA LYS A 1042 -15.95 37.39 -7.37
C LYS A 1042 -15.98 38.82 -6.81
N LEU A 1043 -16.77 39.70 -7.42
CA LEU A 1043 -16.98 41.06 -6.94
C LEU A 1043 -17.76 41.14 -5.60
N ASP A 1044 -18.49 40.10 -5.17
CA ASP A 1044 -19.14 40.12 -3.84
C ASP A 1044 -18.12 40.30 -2.70
N HIS A 1045 -16.95 39.70 -2.84
CA HIS A 1045 -15.91 39.75 -1.82
C HIS A 1045 -15.10 41.04 -1.90
N ALA A 1046 -14.89 41.57 -3.10
CA ALA A 1046 -14.05 42.75 -3.35
C ALA A 1046 -14.82 44.08 -3.29
N HIS A 1047 -16.05 44.13 -3.79
CA HIS A 1047 -16.89 45.32 -3.87
C HIS A 1047 -18.40 44.96 -3.88
N PRO A 1048 -18.98 44.54 -2.73
CA PRO A 1048 -20.33 43.99 -2.65
C PRO A 1048 -21.43 44.95 -3.14
N GLU A 1049 -21.29 46.25 -2.89
CA GLU A 1049 -22.25 47.29 -3.32
C GLU A 1049 -22.31 47.43 -4.85
N LEU A 1050 -21.16 47.36 -5.53
CA LEU A 1050 -21.07 47.38 -6.99
C LEU A 1050 -21.61 46.08 -7.59
N ALA A 1051 -21.31 44.93 -6.97
CA ALA A 1051 -21.82 43.64 -7.40
C ALA A 1051 -23.35 43.56 -7.29
N ALA A 1052 -23.92 44.09 -6.21
CA ALA A 1052 -25.37 44.19 -6.02
C ALA A 1052 -26.02 45.11 -7.07
N HIS A 1053 -25.44 46.28 -7.33
CA HIS A 1053 -25.90 47.19 -8.37
C HIS A 1053 -25.91 46.52 -9.74
N LEU A 1054 -24.80 45.92 -10.16
CA LEU A 1054 -24.68 45.28 -11.46
C LEU A 1054 -25.61 44.07 -11.62
N ARG A 1055 -25.90 43.30 -10.56
CA ARG A 1055 -26.91 42.23 -10.61
C ARG A 1055 -28.32 42.76 -10.83
N ALA A 1056 -28.66 43.88 -10.21
CA ALA A 1056 -29.98 44.48 -10.34
C ALA A 1056 -30.19 45.11 -11.73
N THR A 1057 -29.10 45.48 -12.41
CA THR A 1057 -29.15 46.36 -13.58
C THR A 1057 -28.59 45.74 -14.87
N VAL A 1058 -27.89 44.60 -14.81
CA VAL A 1058 -27.40 43.87 -15.99
C VAL A 1058 -28.28 42.65 -16.28
N SER A 1059 -28.88 42.63 -17.47
CA SER A 1059 -29.60 41.46 -18.00
C SER A 1059 -28.76 40.73 -19.04
N THR A 1060 -28.66 39.40 -18.95
CA THR A 1060 -27.90 38.56 -19.89
C THR A 1060 -28.81 37.58 -20.64
N GLY A 1061 -28.72 37.56 -21.96
CA GLY A 1061 -29.48 36.70 -22.87
C GLY A 1061 -28.76 36.54 -24.22
N SER A 1062 -29.48 36.32 -25.31
CA SER A 1062 -28.91 36.41 -26.67
C SER A 1062 -28.35 37.81 -26.96
N THR A 1063 -28.88 38.82 -26.28
CA THR A 1063 -28.32 40.16 -26.07
C THR A 1063 -28.10 40.39 -24.57
N CYS A 1064 -27.11 41.21 -24.22
CA CYS A 1064 -26.81 41.65 -22.87
C CYS A 1064 -26.96 43.17 -22.80
N ARG A 1065 -27.50 43.69 -21.69
CA ARG A 1065 -27.81 45.11 -21.52
C ARG A 1065 -27.55 45.53 -20.08
N TYR A 1066 -27.04 46.75 -19.89
CA TYR A 1066 -26.97 47.44 -18.60
C TYR A 1066 -28.02 48.55 -18.56
N GLN A 1067 -28.94 48.48 -17.61
CA GLN A 1067 -30.06 49.41 -17.45
C GLN A 1067 -30.25 49.77 -15.96
N PRO A 1068 -29.62 50.85 -15.48
CA PRO A 1068 -29.77 51.30 -14.10
C PRO A 1068 -31.08 52.06 -13.89
N HIS A 1069 -31.60 52.03 -12.65
CA HIS A 1069 -32.80 52.79 -12.26
C HIS A 1069 -32.56 54.31 -12.27
N ASP A 1070 -31.37 54.76 -11.88
CA ASP A 1070 -30.91 56.15 -11.93
C ASP A 1070 -29.67 56.29 -12.83
N ALA A 1071 -29.54 57.42 -13.54
CA ALA A 1071 -28.40 57.66 -14.43
C ALA A 1071 -27.11 57.87 -13.62
N ILE A 1072 -26.22 56.87 -13.64
CA ILE A 1072 -24.91 56.92 -12.98
C ILE A 1072 -23.86 57.35 -14.01
N PRO A 1073 -23.16 58.48 -13.83
CA PRO A 1073 -22.04 58.84 -14.70
C PRO A 1073 -20.87 57.90 -14.40
N TRP A 1074 -20.43 57.10 -15.39
CA TRP A 1074 -19.27 56.21 -15.25
C TRP A 1074 -18.00 56.84 -15.83
N ARG A 1075 -16.88 56.75 -15.11
CA ARG A 1075 -15.53 56.96 -15.62
C ARG A 1075 -14.97 55.60 -16.03
N LEU A 1076 -14.90 55.36 -17.33
CA LEU A 1076 -14.53 54.08 -17.94
C LEU A 1076 -13.11 54.07 -18.51
#